data_AF-A0A1X0DWH1-F1
#
_entry.id   AF-A0A1X0DWH1-F1
#
_cell.length_a   1.000
_cell.length_b   1.000
_cell.length_c   1.000
_cell.angle_alpha   90.00
_cell.angle_beta   90.00
_cell.angle_gamma   90.00
#
_symmetry.space_group_name_H-M   'P 1'
#
loop_
_entity.id
_entity.type
_entity.pdbx_description
1 polymer ?
#
loop_
_entity_poly.entity_id
_entity_poly.type
_entity_poly.pdbx_seq_one_letter_code
_entity_poly.pdbx_strand_id
1 'polypeptide(L)'
;MSQSRVATSEQGVRAFPLRTDPLPGESLYSWLQACAVRLDVSVSELYPQICPHVSRNIRGRLNVAQVSTEDAAAIGAVTGYPAADVAALTLARYAATTAAIFGPAARLTTLADWHRVAGSQFCPHCLAATGGAWKLEWLLIWTFACIQHRCLLADRCPTCGGRQGQRLVTGPGPPHPGQCDRPAPGAIQSRVRCDADLGRAPVIELDADHPALAAQSAVSALLDSGVAAWGVYRRHPRPTADVLCDIRLLGRNILSAAGTRHLDHFVPADLFAEYRKSLRRSGVNEPETTHASPRWSTGPPVIRAVAISAALQILQAPDLRAAAAPLAALPREVSRYDLHRTSLSVHHGALTASPVLQAVQLIAAEPHLSPVEQLHYRLGTPFPQRPVNDRDRRRRLPRCIPTLLWPTWALTLCPPSFYQPSARTALAVAVLLVSTTLDVDDAAARLGNAVTPSNVAFLLWRLKASPFWEDIRSAFIRLSDHLDRDGAPIDYDRRRRLDYTGLLPEAQWKTLCRSIRISPRGHCTARRYLREHLSGVPVAAADDHRARHITGSLAEFPRRLTPELAEALHTCAVDFLAAQGITDEPVAWEPAIDVLGTLTLPGCGIDDVDITRLHRLLRRDRLSTRAAARRLDLSAGLVRYALERHPAPPRLPRPRTPRVGAPRPGRAYQRAVDALPADRLRELYLGDRKSLRSIGVIAGVGPQTVRRLMRDYGIPVRTPGGRARPVVDPDWLHTEYVTKQRSMADISRQLGMKSEALAAAARHHGIPVRTVTRRTRTDLTADPAVPGILVPALIGHGGWERLQRFVVIAQHDRFLDAGHVLGTGVPAVAATVQRLERDFGHALVLRSPVRVTRFGERVVAAVTELAHRGGL
;
A
#
# COMPACT_ATOMS: atom_id res chain seq x y z
N MET A 1 -69.60 43.81 7.75
CA MET A 1 -69.88 43.56 6.33
C MET A 1 -69.82 44.89 5.60
N SER A 2 -68.68 45.23 4.98
CA SER A 2 -68.57 46.38 4.09
C SER A 2 -67.86 45.91 2.84
N GLN A 3 -68.61 45.91 1.74
CA GLN A 3 -68.25 45.31 0.46
C GLN A 3 -67.08 46.05 -0.19
N SER A 4 -66.06 45.29 -0.56
CA SER A 4 -65.03 45.66 -1.52
C SER A 4 -65.68 46.07 -2.85
N ARG A 5 -65.58 47.35 -3.21
CA ARG A 5 -65.63 47.77 -4.61
C ARG A 5 -64.22 47.64 -5.18
N VAL A 6 -63.89 46.45 -5.66
CA VAL A 6 -62.84 46.29 -6.67
C VAL A 6 -63.44 46.80 -7.97
N ALA A 7 -63.15 48.05 -8.30
CA ALA A 7 -63.37 48.54 -9.65
C ALA A 7 -62.37 47.83 -10.56
N THR A 8 -62.83 46.81 -11.27
CA THR A 8 -62.14 46.26 -12.44
C THR A 8 -62.24 47.29 -13.55
N SER A 9 -61.33 48.26 -13.56
CA SER A 9 -61.01 48.96 -14.80
C SER A 9 -60.00 48.12 -15.55
N GLU A 10 -60.43 47.47 -16.63
CA GLU A 10 -59.58 47.00 -17.73
C GLU A 10 -58.96 48.22 -18.44
N GLN A 11 -58.18 49.03 -17.72
CA GLN A 11 -57.22 49.91 -18.37
C GLN A 11 -56.03 49.02 -18.72
N GLY A 12 -55.92 48.68 -20.00
CA GLY A 12 -54.75 47.98 -20.53
C GLY A 12 -53.46 48.65 -20.02
N VAL A 13 -52.46 47.82 -19.72
CA VAL A 13 -51.15 48.26 -19.22
C VAL A 13 -50.62 49.38 -20.12
N ARG A 14 -50.58 50.61 -19.60
CA ARG A 14 -50.08 51.77 -20.36
C ARG A 14 -48.56 51.74 -20.37
N ALA A 15 -47.98 51.88 -21.56
CA ALA A 15 -46.54 52.04 -21.71
C ALA A 15 -46.05 53.34 -21.05
N PHE A 16 -44.78 53.37 -20.64
CA PHE A 16 -44.18 54.58 -20.11
C PHE A 16 -44.20 55.73 -21.13
N PRO A 17 -44.56 56.95 -20.71
CA PRO A 17 -44.60 58.11 -21.59
C PRO A 17 -43.20 58.51 -22.08
N LEU A 18 -42.16 58.22 -21.28
CA LEU A 18 -40.76 58.40 -21.63
C LEU A 18 -40.03 57.06 -21.52
N ARG A 19 -39.38 56.64 -22.60
CA ARG A 19 -38.59 55.41 -22.64
C ARG A 19 -37.13 55.69 -22.32
N THR A 20 -36.52 54.76 -21.61
CA THR A 20 -35.10 54.74 -21.29
C THR A 20 -34.56 53.36 -21.66
N ASP A 21 -33.52 53.31 -22.47
CA ASP A 21 -32.91 52.06 -22.90
C ASP A 21 -31.90 51.57 -21.86
N PRO A 22 -31.82 50.26 -21.55
CA PRO A 22 -30.83 49.73 -20.63
C PRO A 22 -29.44 49.77 -21.27
N LEU A 23 -28.42 50.10 -20.48
CA LEU A 23 -27.03 50.06 -20.94
C LEU A 23 -26.50 48.61 -21.03
N PRO A 24 -25.48 48.34 -21.87
CA PRO A 24 -24.87 47.02 -21.97
C PRO A 24 -24.38 46.50 -20.61
N GLY A 25 -24.94 45.37 -20.17
CA GLY A 25 -24.58 44.73 -18.90
C GLY A 25 -25.14 45.43 -17.65
N GLU A 26 -26.03 46.40 -17.80
CA GLU A 26 -26.73 47.05 -16.69
C GLU A 26 -27.63 46.06 -15.94
N SER A 27 -27.76 46.25 -14.63
CA SER A 27 -28.70 45.47 -13.81
C SER A 27 -30.12 46.01 -13.93
N LEU A 28 -31.12 45.13 -13.82
CA LEU A 28 -32.54 45.52 -13.81
C LEU A 28 -32.82 46.58 -12.73
N TYR A 29 -32.20 46.44 -11.55
CA TYR A 29 -32.33 47.41 -10.46
C TYR A 29 -31.80 48.81 -10.81
N SER A 30 -30.71 48.89 -11.58
CA SER A 30 -30.16 50.16 -12.07
C SER A 30 -31.03 50.78 -13.15
N TRP A 31 -31.41 49.97 -14.14
CA TRP A 31 -32.21 50.45 -15.27
C TRP A 31 -33.57 50.99 -14.82
N LEU A 32 -34.24 50.31 -13.87
CA LEU A 32 -35.49 50.81 -13.32
C LEU A 32 -35.33 52.12 -12.52
N GLN A 33 -34.18 52.37 -11.90
CA GLN A 33 -33.88 53.68 -11.31
C GLN A 33 -33.72 54.75 -12.38
N ALA A 34 -33.05 54.45 -13.50
CA ALA A 34 -32.92 55.37 -14.62
C ALA A 34 -34.30 55.71 -15.22
N CYS A 35 -35.20 54.72 -15.33
CA CYS A 35 -36.60 54.97 -15.69
C CYS A 35 -37.31 55.88 -14.67
N ALA A 36 -37.14 55.64 -13.37
CA ALA A 36 -37.74 56.47 -12.32
C ALA A 36 -37.24 57.93 -12.36
N VAL A 37 -35.94 58.15 -12.56
CA VAL A 37 -35.37 59.50 -12.77
C VAL A 37 -35.98 60.17 -13.99
N ARG A 38 -36.08 59.44 -15.11
CA ARG A 38 -36.62 60.00 -16.36
C ARG A 38 -38.09 60.37 -16.26
N LEU A 39 -38.87 59.63 -15.48
CA LEU A 39 -40.29 59.86 -15.23
C LEU A 39 -40.56 60.83 -14.07
N ASP A 40 -39.51 61.28 -13.36
CA ASP A 40 -39.59 62.13 -12.17
C ASP A 40 -40.48 61.54 -11.05
N VAL A 41 -40.34 60.22 -10.81
CA VAL A 41 -41.09 59.49 -9.77
C VAL A 41 -40.16 58.75 -8.82
N SER A 42 -40.63 58.48 -7.61
CA SER A 42 -39.90 57.60 -6.70
C SER A 42 -40.00 56.14 -7.16
N VAL A 43 -38.96 55.35 -6.88
CA VAL A 43 -39.02 53.89 -7.14
C VAL A 43 -40.08 53.18 -6.27
N SER A 44 -40.46 53.78 -5.13
CA SER A 44 -41.53 53.29 -4.26
C SER A 44 -42.91 53.41 -4.92
N GLU A 45 -43.09 54.40 -5.79
CA GLU A 45 -44.31 54.59 -6.59
C GLU A 45 -44.27 53.78 -7.88
N LEU A 46 -43.09 53.65 -8.49
CA LEU A 46 -42.91 52.93 -9.75
C LEU A 46 -43.11 51.42 -9.60
N TYR A 47 -42.45 50.79 -8.62
CA TYR A 47 -42.40 49.33 -8.50
C TYR A 47 -43.76 48.65 -8.33
N PRO A 48 -44.70 49.13 -7.50
CA PRO A 48 -46.02 48.51 -7.37
C PRO A 48 -46.82 48.50 -8.69
N GLN A 49 -46.55 49.42 -9.61
CA GLN A 49 -47.28 49.53 -10.87
C GLN A 49 -46.72 48.60 -11.97
N ILE A 50 -45.41 48.35 -11.97
CA ILE A 50 -44.75 47.52 -12.99
C ILE A 50 -44.51 46.07 -12.54
N CYS A 51 -44.55 45.82 -11.24
CA CYS A 51 -44.26 44.53 -10.61
C CYS A 51 -45.40 44.11 -9.65
N PRO A 52 -46.65 43.96 -10.12
CA PRO A 52 -47.82 43.75 -9.26
C PRO A 52 -47.78 42.43 -8.48
N HIS A 53 -47.05 41.42 -8.96
CA HIS A 53 -46.88 40.12 -8.29
C HIS A 53 -45.68 40.11 -7.31
N VAL A 54 -44.95 41.23 -7.18
CA VAL A 54 -43.87 41.43 -6.20
C VAL A 54 -44.46 41.95 -4.88
N SER A 55 -45.49 41.28 -4.37
CA SER A 55 -46.41 41.87 -3.39
C SER A 55 -45.96 41.88 -1.92
N ARG A 56 -44.83 41.26 -1.53
CA ARG A 56 -44.36 41.31 -0.10
C ARG A 56 -42.84 41.38 0.14
N ASN A 57 -41.99 41.20 -0.88
CA ASN A 57 -40.53 41.22 -0.68
C ASN A 57 -39.78 41.73 -1.93
N ILE A 58 -40.11 42.96 -2.36
CA ILE A 58 -39.41 43.71 -3.42
C ILE A 58 -37.89 43.74 -3.16
N ARG A 59 -37.51 43.88 -1.88
CA ARG A 59 -36.14 43.85 -1.36
C ARG A 59 -35.38 42.57 -1.71
N GLY A 60 -36.06 41.44 -1.61
CA GLY A 60 -35.56 40.15 -2.06
C GLY A 60 -35.36 40.18 -3.55
N ARG A 61 -36.47 40.42 -4.30
CA ARG A 61 -36.74 40.10 -5.72
C ARG A 61 -36.02 40.90 -6.82
N LEU A 62 -35.77 42.19 -6.67
CA LEU A 62 -35.11 42.99 -7.73
C LEU A 62 -33.58 42.79 -7.79
N ASN A 63 -33.00 42.25 -6.72
CA ASN A 63 -31.60 41.79 -6.65
C ASN A 63 -31.51 40.24 -6.65
N VAL A 64 -32.50 39.51 -7.22
CA VAL A 64 -32.57 38.01 -7.25
C VAL A 64 -32.04 37.41 -8.54
N ALA A 65 -31.64 36.14 -8.39
CA ALA A 65 -31.39 35.13 -9.41
C ALA A 65 -32.32 35.16 -10.64
N GLN A 66 -33.60 35.56 -10.52
CA GLN A 66 -34.56 35.57 -11.64
C GLN A 66 -35.83 36.36 -11.29
N VAL A 67 -36.38 37.09 -12.26
CA VAL A 67 -37.73 37.70 -12.21
C VAL A 67 -38.75 36.68 -12.72
N SER A 68 -39.96 36.65 -12.14
CA SER A 68 -41.02 35.72 -12.59
C SER A 68 -41.37 35.98 -14.06
N THR A 69 -41.85 34.97 -14.77
CA THR A 69 -42.28 35.13 -16.18
C THR A 69 -43.40 36.17 -16.31
N GLU A 70 -44.27 36.24 -15.30
CA GLU A 70 -45.37 37.21 -15.21
C GLU A 70 -44.85 38.63 -14.99
N ASP A 71 -43.92 38.82 -14.05
CA ASP A 71 -43.31 40.14 -13.80
C ASP A 71 -42.44 40.61 -14.98
N ALA A 72 -41.72 39.70 -15.65
CA ALA A 72 -40.92 40.04 -16.84
C ALA A 72 -41.83 40.47 -18.01
N ALA A 73 -42.98 39.82 -18.18
CA ALA A 73 -44.00 40.22 -19.14
C ALA A 73 -44.64 41.56 -18.78
N ALA A 74 -44.93 41.81 -17.49
CA ALA A 74 -45.49 43.07 -17.02
C ALA A 74 -44.51 44.24 -17.23
N ILE A 75 -43.24 44.07 -16.84
CA ILE A 75 -42.18 45.06 -17.09
C ILE A 75 -42.03 45.28 -18.60
N GLY A 76 -42.02 44.22 -19.40
CA GLY A 76 -41.91 44.33 -20.85
C GLY A 76 -43.07 45.09 -21.50
N ALA A 77 -44.30 44.86 -21.04
CA ALA A 77 -45.49 45.57 -21.51
C ALA A 77 -45.45 47.08 -21.20
N VAL A 78 -44.94 47.47 -20.04
CA VAL A 78 -44.85 48.89 -19.63
C VAL A 78 -43.66 49.60 -20.30
N THR A 79 -42.52 48.92 -20.40
CA THR A 79 -41.27 49.53 -20.89
C THR A 79 -41.11 49.46 -22.41
N GLY A 80 -41.82 48.55 -23.07
CA GLY A 80 -41.65 48.25 -24.49
C GLY A 80 -40.46 47.32 -24.79
N TYR A 81 -39.85 46.72 -23.77
CA TYR A 81 -38.74 45.76 -23.91
C TYR A 81 -39.25 44.31 -23.91
N PRO A 82 -38.70 43.41 -24.75
CA PRO A 82 -39.05 42.00 -24.70
C PRO A 82 -38.79 41.40 -23.30
N ALA A 83 -39.70 40.55 -22.82
CA ALA A 83 -39.57 39.90 -21.51
C ALA A 83 -38.26 39.10 -21.36
N ALA A 84 -37.72 38.57 -22.46
CA ALA A 84 -36.43 37.89 -22.49
C ALA A 84 -35.25 38.85 -22.19
N ASP A 85 -35.29 40.06 -22.73
CA ASP A 85 -34.25 41.08 -22.50
C ASP A 85 -34.32 41.62 -21.07
N VAL A 86 -35.54 41.80 -20.54
CA VAL A 86 -35.76 42.13 -19.13
C VAL A 86 -35.18 41.04 -18.22
N ALA A 87 -35.38 39.76 -18.56
CA ALA A 87 -34.80 38.65 -17.81
C ALA A 87 -33.26 38.64 -17.90
N ALA A 88 -32.68 39.04 -19.04
CA ALA A 88 -31.23 39.14 -19.24
C ALA A 88 -30.55 40.25 -18.40
N LEU A 89 -31.31 41.25 -17.94
CA LEU A 89 -30.85 42.26 -16.96
C LEU A 89 -30.78 41.73 -15.52
N THR A 90 -31.09 40.45 -15.30
CA THR A 90 -31.05 39.79 -13.99
C THR A 90 -29.99 38.70 -13.98
N LEU A 91 -29.69 38.16 -12.79
CA LEU A 91 -28.76 37.04 -12.65
C LEU A 91 -29.23 35.76 -13.39
N ALA A 92 -30.46 35.74 -13.93
CA ALA A 92 -30.97 34.66 -14.78
C ALA A 92 -30.15 34.50 -16.07
N ARG A 93 -29.48 35.57 -16.52
CA ARG A 93 -28.48 35.52 -17.59
C ARG A 93 -27.40 34.47 -17.31
N TYR A 94 -26.96 34.35 -16.06
CA TYR A 94 -25.99 33.34 -15.64
C TYR A 94 -26.68 32.02 -15.26
N ALA A 95 -28.02 32.00 -15.17
CA ALA A 95 -28.77 30.85 -14.70
C ALA A 95 -28.80 29.69 -15.69
N ALA A 96 -28.82 29.93 -17.00
CA ALA A 96 -28.70 28.87 -18.03
C ALA A 96 -27.38 28.09 -17.89
N THR A 97 -26.29 28.81 -17.59
CA THR A 97 -25.01 28.21 -17.25
C THR A 97 -25.11 27.43 -15.94
N THR A 98 -25.86 27.91 -14.92
CA THR A 98 -26.02 27.28 -13.57
C THR A 98 -27.09 26.18 -13.41
N ALA A 99 -28.07 26.07 -14.30
CA ALA A 99 -29.14 25.08 -14.22
C ALA A 99 -28.62 23.66 -14.49
N ALA A 100 -27.62 23.53 -15.38
CA ALA A 100 -26.85 22.30 -15.59
C ALA A 100 -25.91 21.97 -14.40
N ILE A 101 -25.68 22.93 -13.50
CA ILE A 101 -24.60 22.87 -12.49
C ILE A 101 -25.07 22.24 -11.17
N PHE A 102 -26.32 22.45 -10.77
CA PHE A 102 -26.73 22.16 -9.38
C PHE A 102 -27.98 21.27 -9.24
N GLY A 103 -28.62 20.89 -10.34
CA GLY A 103 -29.83 20.06 -10.33
C GLY A 103 -31.08 20.81 -9.81
N PRO A 104 -32.13 20.10 -9.36
CA PRO A 104 -33.42 20.70 -9.04
C PRO A 104 -33.37 21.75 -7.92
N ALA A 105 -34.34 22.67 -7.97
CA ALA A 105 -34.36 23.93 -7.20
C ALA A 105 -34.21 23.81 -5.67
N ALA A 106 -34.43 22.64 -5.07
CA ALA A 106 -34.20 22.39 -3.65
C ALA A 106 -32.71 22.44 -3.23
N ARG A 107 -31.77 22.28 -4.17
CA ARG A 107 -30.32 22.52 -3.95
C ARG A 107 -29.91 24.00 -4.10
N LEU A 108 -30.79 24.86 -4.65
CA LEU A 108 -30.49 26.29 -4.83
C LEU A 108 -30.49 27.07 -3.50
N THR A 109 -31.24 26.65 -2.48
CA THR A 109 -31.40 27.42 -1.24
C THR A 109 -30.15 27.45 -0.36
N THR A 110 -29.23 26.49 -0.49
CA THR A 110 -27.92 26.51 0.20
C THR A 110 -26.80 27.18 -0.61
N LEU A 111 -27.02 27.44 -1.90
CA LEU A 111 -26.01 27.93 -2.86
C LEU A 111 -26.35 29.31 -3.46
N ALA A 112 -27.60 29.76 -3.37
CA ALA A 112 -28.04 31.09 -3.81
C ALA A 112 -27.38 32.22 -2.99
N ASP A 113 -26.97 31.92 -1.75
CA ASP A 113 -26.17 32.80 -0.89
C ASP A 113 -24.74 33.01 -1.42
N TRP A 114 -24.27 32.16 -2.35
CA TRP A 114 -22.87 32.14 -2.76
C TRP A 114 -22.59 32.88 -4.04
N HIS A 115 -23.61 33.13 -4.86
CA HIS A 115 -23.47 33.97 -6.05
C HIS A 115 -23.47 35.45 -5.71
N ARG A 116 -23.96 35.79 -4.51
CA ARG A 116 -24.20 37.17 -4.11
C ARG A 116 -23.14 37.61 -3.12
N VAL A 117 -22.51 38.74 -3.43
CA VAL A 117 -21.89 39.55 -2.39
C VAL A 117 -22.96 40.11 -1.45
N ALA A 118 -22.59 40.37 -0.19
CA ALA A 118 -23.46 41.05 0.75
C ALA A 118 -23.61 42.55 0.37
N GLY A 119 -24.42 42.84 -0.67
CA GLY A 119 -24.58 44.16 -1.28
C GLY A 119 -24.21 44.16 -2.77
N SER A 120 -23.82 45.31 -3.30
CA SER A 120 -23.22 45.43 -4.63
C SER A 120 -21.83 46.03 -4.53
N GLN A 121 -20.94 45.56 -5.39
CA GLN A 121 -19.67 46.23 -5.66
C GLN A 121 -19.86 47.27 -6.76
N PHE A 122 -18.87 48.12 -6.99
CA PHE A 122 -18.88 49.07 -8.10
C PHE A 122 -17.49 49.57 -8.48
N CYS A 123 -17.36 50.01 -9.72
CA CYS A 123 -16.23 50.82 -10.17
C CYS A 123 -16.65 52.30 -10.14
N PRO A 124 -16.00 53.16 -9.34
CA PRO A 124 -16.33 54.59 -9.24
C PRO A 124 -16.24 55.30 -10.59
N HIS A 125 -15.23 54.97 -11.39
CA HIS A 125 -15.03 55.53 -12.73
C HIS A 125 -16.16 55.12 -13.70
N CYS A 126 -16.59 53.85 -13.69
CA CYS A 126 -17.75 53.42 -14.50
C CYS A 126 -19.03 54.13 -14.08
N LEU A 127 -19.28 54.26 -12.77
CA LEU A 127 -20.47 54.96 -12.27
C LEU A 127 -20.47 56.42 -12.69
N ALA A 128 -19.34 57.12 -12.55
CA ALA A 128 -19.20 58.50 -12.97
C ALA A 128 -19.41 58.67 -14.48
N ALA A 129 -18.79 57.80 -15.30
CA ALA A 129 -18.88 57.88 -16.76
C ALA A 129 -20.28 57.59 -17.32
N THR A 130 -21.09 56.81 -16.61
CA THR A 130 -22.43 56.38 -17.05
C THR A 130 -23.58 57.14 -16.40
N GLY A 131 -23.29 58.11 -15.53
CA GLY A 131 -24.32 58.81 -14.77
C GLY A 131 -25.02 57.94 -13.73
N GLY A 132 -24.33 56.93 -13.19
CA GLY A 132 -24.81 56.10 -12.08
C GLY A 132 -25.33 54.72 -12.46
N ALA A 133 -25.00 54.19 -13.64
CA ALA A 133 -25.47 52.88 -14.07
C ALA A 133 -24.68 51.73 -13.42
N TRP A 134 -25.38 50.84 -12.71
CA TRP A 134 -24.79 49.68 -12.04
C TRP A 134 -24.80 48.45 -12.92
N LYS A 135 -23.62 47.86 -13.12
CA LYS A 135 -23.48 46.62 -13.88
C LYS A 135 -23.99 45.41 -13.10
N LEU A 136 -24.66 44.49 -13.80
CA LEU A 136 -25.17 43.24 -13.27
C LEU A 136 -24.06 42.34 -12.69
N GLU A 137 -22.91 42.29 -13.35
CA GLU A 137 -21.76 41.47 -12.94
C GLU A 137 -21.20 41.87 -11.56
N TRP A 138 -21.44 43.10 -11.10
CA TRP A 138 -20.96 43.57 -9.79
C TRP A 138 -21.67 42.95 -8.59
N LEU A 139 -22.80 42.28 -8.83
CA LEU A 139 -23.51 41.47 -7.84
C LEU A 139 -22.85 40.10 -7.63
N LEU A 140 -21.96 39.68 -8.54
CA LEU A 140 -21.28 38.40 -8.46
C LEU A 140 -20.08 38.43 -7.51
N ILE A 141 -19.89 37.36 -6.75
CA ILE A 141 -18.62 37.11 -6.04
C ILE A 141 -17.44 36.90 -7.00
N TRP A 142 -17.70 36.69 -8.28
CA TRP A 142 -16.69 36.41 -9.30
C TRP A 142 -16.08 37.68 -9.89
N THR A 143 -16.69 38.84 -9.61
CA THR A 143 -16.23 40.14 -10.07
C THR A 143 -15.64 40.90 -8.90
N PHE A 144 -14.36 41.26 -8.98
CA PHE A 144 -13.61 41.97 -7.93
C PHE A 144 -12.74 43.10 -8.50
N ALA A 145 -12.50 43.14 -9.80
CA ALA A 145 -11.76 44.20 -10.48
C ALA A 145 -12.52 44.71 -11.71
N CYS A 146 -12.30 45.98 -12.04
CA CYS A 146 -12.72 46.57 -13.30
C CYS A 146 -11.58 46.46 -14.30
N ILE A 147 -11.77 45.70 -15.39
CA ILE A 147 -10.77 45.56 -16.45
C ILE A 147 -10.64 46.84 -17.31
N GLN A 148 -11.72 47.61 -17.45
CA GLN A 148 -11.74 48.84 -18.23
C GLN A 148 -10.94 49.97 -17.56
N HIS A 149 -11.14 50.15 -16.24
CA HIS A 149 -10.47 51.20 -15.46
C HIS A 149 -9.29 50.67 -14.64
N ARG A 150 -8.94 49.39 -14.81
CA ARG A 150 -7.80 48.71 -14.18
C ARG A 150 -7.71 48.97 -12.68
N CYS A 151 -8.80 48.74 -11.94
CA CYS A 151 -8.84 48.99 -10.51
C CYS A 151 -9.61 47.90 -9.78
N LEU A 152 -9.32 47.69 -8.50
CA LEU A 152 -10.19 46.89 -7.64
C LEU A 152 -11.53 47.61 -7.44
N LEU A 153 -12.62 46.84 -7.41
CA LEU A 153 -13.94 47.40 -7.15
C LEU A 153 -14.03 47.92 -5.71
N ALA A 154 -14.86 48.94 -5.50
CA ALA A 154 -15.28 49.41 -4.20
C ALA A 154 -16.58 48.72 -3.77
N ASP A 155 -16.83 48.61 -2.47
CA ASP A 155 -18.10 48.10 -1.93
C ASP A 155 -18.72 49.04 -0.88
N ARG A 156 -18.06 50.15 -0.56
CA ARG A 156 -18.42 51.07 0.52
C ARG A 156 -18.36 52.53 0.07
N CYS A 157 -19.22 53.33 0.67
CA CYS A 157 -19.19 54.78 0.51
C CYS A 157 -17.97 55.39 1.25
N PRO A 158 -17.23 56.33 0.62
CA PRO A 158 -16.07 56.99 1.24
C PRO A 158 -16.42 57.87 2.44
N THR A 159 -17.66 58.38 2.51
CA THR A 159 -18.11 59.30 3.55
C THR A 159 -18.70 58.57 4.76
N CYS A 160 -19.70 57.70 4.55
CA CYS A 160 -20.38 57.02 5.66
C CYS A 160 -19.86 55.62 5.97
N GLY A 161 -18.96 55.06 5.14
CA GLY A 161 -18.42 53.70 5.28
C GLY A 161 -19.45 52.58 5.05
N GLY A 162 -20.70 52.93 4.74
CA GLY A 162 -21.80 52.00 4.53
C GLY A 162 -21.62 51.19 3.25
N ARG A 163 -21.89 49.88 3.32
CA ARG A 163 -21.89 49.00 2.15
C ARG A 163 -23.06 49.32 1.23
N GLN A 164 -22.79 49.37 -0.08
CA GLN A 164 -23.77 49.71 -1.10
C GLN A 164 -24.59 48.49 -1.54
N GLY A 165 -25.78 48.71 -2.10
CA GLY A 165 -26.64 47.65 -2.66
C GLY A 165 -27.26 46.69 -1.63
N GLN A 166 -27.13 46.96 -0.32
CA GLN A 166 -27.77 46.16 0.75
C GLN A 166 -29.21 46.58 1.05
N ARG A 167 -29.60 47.79 0.64
CA ARG A 167 -30.94 48.34 0.82
C ARG A 167 -31.49 48.68 -0.55
N LEU A 168 -32.80 48.57 -0.67
CA LEU A 168 -33.51 49.15 -1.80
C LEU A 168 -33.58 50.65 -1.52
N VAL A 169 -33.33 51.47 -2.54
CA VAL A 169 -33.53 52.92 -2.43
C VAL A 169 -35.03 53.13 -2.20
N THR A 170 -35.45 53.49 -0.99
CA THR A 170 -36.87 53.77 -0.68
C THR A 170 -36.96 55.14 -0.03
N GLY A 171 -37.15 56.17 -0.85
CA GLY A 171 -37.46 57.52 -0.39
C GLY A 171 -38.59 58.13 -1.23
N PRO A 172 -39.13 59.28 -0.79
CA PRO A 172 -40.31 59.89 -1.39
C PRO A 172 -40.03 60.64 -2.70
N GLY A 173 -38.77 60.84 -3.08
CA GLY A 173 -38.39 61.50 -4.35
C GLY A 173 -37.70 60.55 -5.33
N PRO A 174 -37.40 61.04 -6.55
CA PRO A 174 -36.61 60.32 -7.53
C PRO A 174 -35.30 59.77 -6.92
N PRO A 175 -34.81 58.60 -7.36
CA PRO A 175 -33.51 58.11 -6.92
C PRO A 175 -32.38 59.01 -7.43
N HIS A 176 -31.22 58.96 -6.79
CA HIS A 176 -29.99 59.59 -7.27
C HIS A 176 -28.97 58.50 -7.67
N PRO A 177 -29.03 57.98 -8.91
CA PRO A 177 -28.07 56.99 -9.39
C PRO A 177 -26.64 57.48 -9.18
N GLY A 178 -25.76 56.61 -8.69
CA GLY A 178 -24.36 56.94 -8.40
C GLY A 178 -24.11 57.65 -7.05
N GLN A 179 -25.15 57.97 -6.27
CA GLN A 179 -25.01 58.51 -4.91
C GLN A 179 -25.31 57.48 -3.83
N CYS A 180 -24.79 57.71 -2.63
CA CYS A 180 -24.93 56.81 -1.48
C CYS A 180 -26.35 56.80 -0.91
N ASP A 181 -26.98 55.62 -0.90
CA ASP A 181 -28.36 55.41 -0.41
C ASP A 181 -28.47 55.15 1.10
N ARG A 182 -27.32 55.08 1.80
CA ARG A 182 -27.28 54.79 3.24
C ARG A 182 -27.72 56.00 4.06
N PRO A 183 -28.30 55.81 5.26
CA PRO A 183 -28.54 56.92 6.18
C PRO A 183 -27.25 57.68 6.50
N ALA A 184 -27.37 58.99 6.70
CA ALA A 184 -26.24 59.83 7.11
C ALA A 184 -25.62 59.33 8.45
N PRO A 185 -24.30 59.44 8.64
CA PRO A 185 -23.64 59.06 9.89
C PRO A 185 -24.26 59.76 11.11
N GLY A 186 -24.46 59.03 12.22
CA GLY A 186 -24.99 59.59 13.47
C GLY A 186 -26.52 59.74 13.54
N ALA A 187 -27.24 59.54 12.43
CA ALA A 187 -28.70 59.58 12.40
C ALA A 187 -29.30 58.18 12.56
N ILE A 188 -29.58 57.76 13.80
CA ILE A 188 -30.17 56.43 14.10
C ILE A 188 -31.62 56.32 13.57
N GLN A 189 -32.27 57.45 13.26
CA GLN A 189 -33.70 57.50 12.88
C GLN A 189 -34.05 58.51 11.77
N SER A 190 -33.10 59.20 11.13
CA SER A 190 -33.47 60.21 10.11
C SER A 190 -33.72 59.59 8.72
N ARG A 191 -34.68 60.16 7.98
CA ARG A 191 -34.94 59.90 6.56
C ARG A 191 -33.85 60.48 5.64
N VAL A 192 -32.81 61.12 6.18
CA VAL A 192 -31.78 61.83 5.42
C VAL A 192 -30.71 60.85 4.94
N ARG A 193 -30.52 60.82 3.62
CA ARG A 193 -29.52 60.00 2.95
C ARG A 193 -28.13 60.60 3.12
N CYS A 194 -27.11 59.77 3.02
CA CYS A 194 -25.72 60.20 2.96
C CYS A 194 -25.45 60.98 1.67
N ASP A 195 -26.06 60.56 0.56
CA ASP A 195 -26.01 61.24 -0.76
C ASP A 195 -24.62 61.51 -1.34
N ALA A 196 -23.57 60.97 -0.69
CA ALA A 196 -22.21 61.13 -1.14
C ALA A 196 -22.01 60.51 -2.52
N ASP A 197 -21.31 61.23 -3.39
CA ASP A 197 -20.93 60.80 -4.73
C ASP A 197 -20.03 59.55 -4.65
N LEU A 198 -20.55 58.41 -5.10
CA LEU A 198 -19.83 57.14 -5.11
C LEU A 198 -18.75 57.12 -6.21
N GLY A 199 -18.85 57.99 -7.22
CA GLY A 199 -17.84 58.17 -8.26
C GLY A 199 -16.50 58.68 -7.72
N ARG A 200 -16.47 59.23 -6.50
CA ARG A 200 -15.27 59.68 -5.79
C ARG A 200 -14.69 58.67 -4.80
N ALA A 201 -15.23 57.46 -4.74
CA ALA A 201 -14.72 56.45 -3.82
C ALA A 201 -13.27 56.06 -4.20
N PRO A 202 -12.33 55.98 -3.24
CA PRO A 202 -10.95 55.61 -3.53
C PRO A 202 -10.87 54.14 -3.93
N VAL A 203 -10.07 53.85 -4.95
CA VAL A 203 -9.79 52.50 -5.45
C VAL A 203 -8.31 52.23 -5.50
N ILE A 204 -7.97 50.94 -5.49
CA ILE A 204 -6.60 50.48 -5.72
C ILE A 204 -6.44 50.31 -7.23
N GLU A 205 -5.58 51.12 -7.83
CA GLU A 205 -5.20 51.00 -9.24
C GLU A 205 -4.28 49.80 -9.45
N LEU A 206 -4.42 49.17 -10.62
CA LEU A 206 -3.69 47.99 -11.02
C LEU A 206 -3.01 48.26 -12.36
N ASP A 207 -1.76 47.83 -12.50
CA ASP A 207 -1.04 47.91 -13.77
C ASP A 207 -1.72 47.07 -14.86
N ALA A 208 -1.51 47.41 -16.13
CA ALA A 208 -2.18 46.75 -17.25
C ALA A 208 -1.95 45.23 -17.28
N ASP A 209 -0.75 44.79 -16.92
CA ASP A 209 -0.35 43.38 -16.88
C ASP A 209 -0.53 42.74 -15.49
N HIS A 210 -1.24 43.40 -14.57
CA HIS A 210 -1.37 42.94 -13.20
C HIS A 210 -2.14 41.59 -13.14
N PRO A 211 -1.62 40.55 -12.44
CA PRO A 211 -2.23 39.22 -12.39
C PRO A 211 -3.69 39.17 -11.95
N ALA A 212 -4.13 40.10 -11.10
CA ALA A 212 -5.54 40.20 -10.71
C ALA A 212 -6.47 40.61 -11.87
N LEU A 213 -6.00 41.40 -12.84
CA LEU A 213 -6.77 41.75 -14.04
C LEU A 213 -6.84 40.55 -15.00
N ALA A 214 -5.75 39.82 -15.17
CA ALA A 214 -5.73 38.56 -15.92
C ALA A 214 -6.70 37.53 -15.30
N ALA A 215 -6.70 37.42 -13.96
CA ALA A 215 -7.62 36.58 -13.22
C ALA A 215 -9.09 37.00 -13.42
N GLN A 216 -9.41 38.29 -13.31
CA GLN A 216 -10.75 38.81 -13.57
C GLN A 216 -11.21 38.52 -15.00
N SER A 217 -10.32 38.74 -15.98
CA SER A 217 -10.61 38.47 -17.40
C SER A 217 -10.90 36.99 -17.65
N ALA A 218 -10.10 36.10 -17.06
CA ALA A 218 -10.27 34.65 -17.17
C ALA A 218 -11.59 34.17 -16.56
N VAL A 219 -11.98 34.67 -15.38
CA VAL A 219 -13.28 34.31 -14.78
C VAL A 219 -14.45 34.86 -15.60
N SER A 220 -14.32 36.07 -16.15
CA SER A 220 -15.37 36.66 -17.00
C SER A 220 -15.59 35.82 -18.26
N ALA A 221 -14.51 35.46 -18.96
CA ALA A 221 -14.57 34.56 -20.12
C ALA A 221 -15.11 33.16 -19.78
N LEU A 222 -14.82 32.65 -18.57
CA LEU A 222 -15.33 31.37 -18.10
C LEU A 222 -16.86 31.39 -17.88
N LEU A 223 -17.40 32.52 -17.38
CA LEU A 223 -18.84 32.70 -17.19
C LEU A 223 -19.60 32.72 -18.53
N ASP A 224 -18.97 33.21 -19.59
CA ASP A 224 -19.56 33.30 -20.94
C ASP A 224 -19.43 32.01 -21.78
N SER A 225 -18.39 31.19 -21.56
CA SER A 225 -18.04 30.04 -22.42
C SER A 225 -18.72 28.71 -22.05
N GLY A 226 -19.18 28.53 -20.81
CA GLY A 226 -19.86 27.32 -20.32
C GLY A 226 -18.96 26.08 -20.09
N VAL A 227 -17.79 26.00 -20.73
CA VAL A 227 -16.80 24.92 -20.57
C VAL A 227 -15.38 25.49 -20.52
N ALA A 228 -14.56 24.99 -19.59
CA ALA A 228 -13.14 25.28 -19.51
C ALA A 228 -12.30 24.17 -20.19
N ALA A 229 -11.42 24.57 -21.11
CA ALA A 229 -10.48 23.70 -21.80
C ALA A 229 -9.04 24.25 -21.81
N TRP A 230 -8.69 25.07 -20.81
CA TRP A 230 -7.40 25.72 -20.65
C TRP A 230 -6.66 25.22 -19.40
N GLY A 231 -5.37 25.52 -19.29
CA GLY A 231 -4.54 25.13 -18.14
C GLY A 231 -4.63 23.64 -17.81
N VAL A 232 -4.89 23.32 -16.55
CA VAL A 232 -5.03 21.94 -16.06
C VAL A 232 -6.22 21.19 -16.67
N TYR A 233 -7.21 21.91 -17.20
CA TYR A 233 -8.42 21.35 -17.81
C TYR A 233 -8.26 21.00 -19.29
N ARG A 234 -7.12 21.35 -19.93
CA ARG A 234 -6.92 21.15 -21.37
C ARG A 234 -7.11 19.70 -21.86
N ARG A 235 -6.70 18.71 -21.06
CA ARG A 235 -6.87 17.28 -21.39
C ARG A 235 -8.19 16.68 -20.91
N HIS A 236 -8.84 17.34 -19.96
CA HIS A 236 -10.07 16.89 -19.33
C HIS A 236 -11.00 18.11 -19.15
N PRO A 237 -11.62 18.59 -20.25
CA PRO A 237 -12.47 19.77 -20.20
C PRO A 237 -13.55 19.63 -19.13
N ARG A 238 -13.84 20.73 -18.43
CA ARG A 238 -14.81 20.74 -17.33
C ARG A 238 -15.90 21.78 -17.55
N PRO A 239 -17.15 21.49 -17.18
CA PRO A 239 -18.19 22.51 -17.17
C PRO A 239 -17.76 23.67 -16.24
N THR A 240 -18.17 24.89 -16.57
CA THR A 240 -17.88 26.10 -15.78
C THR A 240 -18.17 25.91 -14.28
N ALA A 241 -19.21 25.14 -13.95
CA ALA A 241 -19.52 24.59 -12.63
C ALA A 241 -18.33 24.15 -11.80
N ASP A 242 -17.66 23.12 -12.30
CA ASP A 242 -16.62 22.39 -11.61
C ASP A 242 -15.43 23.32 -11.42
N VAL A 243 -15.14 24.16 -12.42
CA VAL A 243 -14.04 25.10 -12.37
C VAL A 243 -14.30 26.23 -11.38
N LEU A 244 -15.51 26.80 -11.32
CA LEU A 244 -15.85 27.78 -10.30
C LEU A 244 -15.83 27.17 -8.90
N CYS A 245 -16.26 25.91 -8.75
CA CYS A 245 -16.13 25.15 -7.52
C CYS A 245 -14.65 25.00 -7.12
N ASP A 246 -13.81 24.60 -8.07
CA ASP A 246 -12.37 24.42 -7.87
C ASP A 246 -11.67 25.73 -7.48
N ILE A 247 -11.93 26.82 -8.20
CA ILE A 247 -11.39 28.16 -7.89
C ILE A 247 -11.72 28.53 -6.45
N ARG A 248 -12.98 28.32 -6.04
CA ARG A 248 -13.42 28.63 -4.68
C ARG A 248 -12.75 27.73 -3.64
N LEU A 249 -12.78 26.41 -3.85
CA LEU A 249 -12.23 25.46 -2.89
C LEU A 249 -10.74 25.71 -2.71
N LEU A 250 -10.02 25.86 -3.81
CA LEU A 250 -8.58 26.13 -3.81
C LEU A 250 -8.27 27.49 -3.18
N GLY A 251 -8.94 28.57 -3.61
CA GLY A 251 -8.75 29.90 -3.05
C GLY A 251 -9.03 29.95 -1.55
N ARG A 252 -10.15 29.37 -1.09
CA ARG A 252 -10.47 29.27 0.34
C ARG A 252 -9.41 28.49 1.10
N ASN A 253 -9.00 27.35 0.58
CA ASN A 253 -8.05 26.48 1.28
C ASN A 253 -6.66 27.13 1.35
N ILE A 254 -6.21 27.84 0.29
CA ILE A 254 -4.98 28.62 0.30
C ILE A 254 -5.06 29.73 1.34
N LEU A 255 -6.14 30.54 1.35
CA LEU A 255 -6.31 31.58 2.38
C LEU A 255 -6.30 31.01 3.80
N SER A 256 -6.95 29.86 4.01
CA SER A 256 -7.05 29.22 5.32
C SER A 256 -5.73 28.60 5.78
N ALA A 257 -4.95 28.01 4.88
CA ALA A 257 -3.75 27.25 5.21
C ALA A 257 -2.48 28.12 5.16
N ALA A 258 -2.32 28.95 4.13
CA ALA A 258 -1.14 29.82 3.96
C ALA A 258 -1.23 31.08 4.82
N GLY A 259 -2.45 31.53 5.16
CA GLY A 259 -2.68 32.69 6.01
C GLY A 259 -1.93 33.94 5.52
N THR A 260 -1.47 34.80 6.42
CA THR A 260 -0.67 35.99 6.09
C THR A 260 0.84 35.72 6.00
N ARG A 261 1.28 34.46 5.98
CA ARG A 261 2.71 34.10 6.05
C ARG A 261 3.28 33.61 4.71
N HIS A 262 2.45 32.97 3.88
CA HIS A 262 2.91 32.34 2.63
C HIS A 262 2.04 32.67 1.41
N LEU A 263 1.16 33.67 1.51
CA LEU A 263 0.30 34.09 0.39
C LEU A 263 1.08 34.80 -0.72
N ASP A 264 2.22 35.40 -0.41
CA ASP A 264 3.16 36.02 -1.34
C ASP A 264 3.69 35.05 -2.41
N HIS A 265 3.63 33.74 -2.16
CA HIS A 265 3.95 32.73 -3.17
C HIS A 265 2.89 32.64 -4.30
N PHE A 266 1.66 33.08 -4.02
CA PHE A 266 0.50 32.92 -4.91
C PHE A 266 -0.10 34.23 -5.41
N VAL A 267 0.34 35.37 -4.88
CA VAL A 267 -0.17 36.67 -5.32
C VAL A 267 0.93 37.73 -5.30
N PRO A 268 0.84 38.74 -6.19
CA PRO A 268 1.70 39.92 -6.16
C PRO A 268 1.76 40.62 -4.80
N ALA A 269 2.92 41.21 -4.49
CA ALA A 269 3.21 41.82 -3.20
C ALA A 269 2.30 43.02 -2.85
N ASP A 270 1.92 43.81 -3.86
CA ASP A 270 0.98 44.94 -3.76
C ASP A 270 -0.43 44.46 -3.39
N LEU A 271 -0.96 43.46 -4.09
CA LEU A 271 -2.27 42.88 -3.78
C LEU A 271 -2.29 42.25 -2.38
N PHE A 272 -1.20 41.58 -2.00
CA PHE A 272 -1.04 41.01 -0.67
C PHE A 272 -0.97 42.08 0.43
N ALA A 273 -0.28 43.20 0.17
CA ALA A 273 -0.22 44.33 1.11
C ALA A 273 -1.62 44.93 1.37
N GLU A 274 -2.44 45.09 0.32
CA GLU A 274 -3.81 45.57 0.45
C GLU A 274 -4.72 44.59 1.20
N TYR A 275 -4.56 43.29 0.97
CA TYR A 275 -5.24 42.27 1.75
C TYR A 275 -4.89 42.36 3.25
N ARG A 276 -3.61 42.51 3.60
CA ARG A 276 -3.16 42.71 4.99
C ARG A 276 -3.76 43.98 5.61
N LYS A 277 -3.80 45.09 4.87
CA LYS A 277 -4.44 46.34 5.33
C LYS A 277 -5.93 46.13 5.61
N SER A 278 -6.63 45.39 4.75
CA SER A 278 -8.05 45.08 4.92
C SER A 278 -8.34 44.21 6.15
N LEU A 279 -7.46 43.26 6.48
CA LEU A 279 -7.59 42.44 7.69
C LEU A 279 -7.46 43.29 8.96
N ARG A 280 -6.47 44.20 9.01
CA ARG A 280 -6.25 45.12 10.14
C ARG A 280 -7.44 46.05 10.38
N ARG A 281 -8.00 46.64 9.32
CA ARG A 281 -9.19 47.53 9.38
C ARG A 281 -10.44 46.83 9.92
N SER A 282 -10.50 45.51 9.82
CA SER A 282 -11.64 44.72 10.30
C SER A 282 -11.56 44.40 11.81
N GLY A 283 -10.58 44.93 12.55
CA GLY A 283 -10.42 44.71 13.98
C GLY A 283 -10.02 43.27 14.35
N VAL A 284 -9.45 42.54 13.39
CA VAL A 284 -9.10 41.13 13.54
C VAL A 284 -7.65 41.06 14.03
N ASN A 285 -7.46 40.89 15.34
CA ASN A 285 -6.23 40.30 15.85
C ASN A 285 -6.11 38.88 15.26
N GLU A 286 -4.89 38.44 14.93
CA GLU A 286 -4.59 37.14 14.32
C GLU A 286 -5.50 36.03 14.87
N PRO A 287 -6.30 35.32 14.04
CA PRO A 287 -7.22 34.34 14.57
C PRO A 287 -6.51 33.00 14.75
N GLU A 288 -6.05 32.74 15.97
CA GLU A 288 -6.12 31.40 16.55
C GLU A 288 -7.61 31.02 16.67
N THR A 289 -8.22 30.50 15.60
CA THR A 289 -9.38 29.57 15.56
C THR A 289 -10.03 29.51 14.17
N THR A 290 -9.65 28.47 13.42
CA THR A 290 -10.42 27.55 12.55
C THR A 290 -11.74 27.91 11.80
N HIS A 291 -12.30 29.11 11.84
CA HIS A 291 -13.57 29.44 11.16
C HIS A 291 -13.54 30.69 10.27
N ALA A 292 -12.56 30.76 9.35
CA ALA A 292 -12.51 31.74 8.26
C ALA A 292 -13.63 31.61 7.19
N SER A 293 -14.51 30.60 7.30
CA SER A 293 -15.50 30.23 6.27
C SER A 293 -16.52 31.31 5.84
N PRO A 294 -16.98 32.28 6.66
CA PRO A 294 -17.97 33.27 6.19
C PRO A 294 -17.38 34.45 5.40
N ARG A 295 -16.06 34.68 5.44
CA ARG A 295 -15.46 35.95 4.95
C ARG A 295 -15.17 35.99 3.45
N TRP A 296 -15.04 34.84 2.80
CA TRP A 296 -14.82 34.77 1.35
C TRP A 296 -15.97 35.43 0.56
N SER A 297 -17.22 35.08 0.87
CA SER A 297 -18.40 35.56 0.14
C SER A 297 -18.88 36.93 0.59
N THR A 298 -18.61 37.32 1.84
CA THR A 298 -19.10 38.58 2.45
C THR A 298 -18.02 39.65 2.64
N GLY A 299 -16.76 39.33 2.34
CA GLY A 299 -15.60 40.22 2.48
C GLY A 299 -15.56 41.36 1.46
N PRO A 300 -14.63 42.30 1.61
CA PRO A 300 -14.36 43.32 0.59
C PRO A 300 -13.74 42.71 -0.69
N PRO A 301 -13.78 43.43 -1.83
CA PRO A 301 -13.31 42.94 -3.13
C PRO A 301 -11.86 42.43 -3.13
N VAL A 302 -10.97 43.03 -2.33
CA VAL A 302 -9.57 42.60 -2.20
C VAL A 302 -9.40 41.15 -1.71
N ILE A 303 -10.30 40.64 -0.85
CA ILE A 303 -10.22 39.24 -0.38
C ILE A 303 -10.46 38.29 -1.57
N ARG A 304 -11.44 38.60 -2.40
CA ARG A 304 -11.79 37.81 -3.59
C ARG A 304 -10.70 37.91 -4.65
N ALA A 305 -10.16 39.11 -4.85
CA ALA A 305 -9.02 39.34 -5.73
C ALA A 305 -7.85 38.44 -5.37
N VAL A 306 -7.47 38.36 -4.08
CA VAL A 306 -6.37 37.50 -3.64
C VAL A 306 -6.65 36.03 -3.93
N ALA A 307 -7.77 35.45 -3.48
CA ALA A 307 -7.89 34.00 -3.63
C ALA A 307 -8.34 33.53 -5.01
N ILE A 308 -9.03 34.34 -5.81
CA ILE A 308 -9.28 33.99 -7.22
C ILE A 308 -7.95 34.04 -7.98
N SER A 309 -7.13 35.06 -7.76
CA SER A 309 -5.80 35.16 -8.40
C SER A 309 -4.90 33.99 -7.99
N ALA A 310 -4.83 33.68 -6.69
CA ALA A 310 -4.06 32.55 -6.18
C ALA A 310 -4.51 31.20 -6.75
N ALA A 311 -5.83 30.99 -6.85
CA ALA A 311 -6.37 29.76 -7.42
C ALA A 311 -6.09 29.67 -8.93
N LEU A 312 -6.26 30.76 -9.68
CA LEU A 312 -6.02 30.77 -11.11
C LEU A 312 -4.54 30.64 -11.48
N GLN A 313 -3.62 31.16 -10.67
CA GLN A 313 -2.18 30.91 -10.86
C GLN A 313 -1.86 29.40 -10.90
N ILE A 314 -2.57 28.60 -10.10
CA ILE A 314 -2.42 27.14 -10.09
C ILE A 314 -3.19 26.49 -11.24
N LEU A 315 -4.47 26.84 -11.42
CA LEU A 315 -5.35 26.18 -12.39
C LEU A 315 -4.99 26.50 -13.85
N GLN A 316 -4.35 27.64 -14.11
CA GLN A 316 -3.88 28.01 -15.45
C GLN A 316 -2.54 27.37 -15.83
N ALA A 317 -1.89 26.63 -14.91
CA ALA A 317 -0.66 25.91 -15.22
C ALA A 317 -0.85 24.89 -16.37
N PRO A 318 0.19 24.62 -17.17
CA PRO A 318 0.07 23.85 -18.42
C PRO A 318 -0.27 22.37 -18.24
N ASP A 319 -0.01 21.83 -17.05
CA ASP A 319 -0.27 20.45 -16.66
C ASP A 319 -0.45 20.30 -15.13
N LEU A 320 -0.85 19.10 -14.70
CA LEU A 320 -1.16 18.81 -13.30
C LEU A 320 0.07 18.87 -12.37
N ARG A 321 1.28 18.56 -12.87
CA ARG A 321 2.50 18.59 -12.05
C ARG A 321 2.96 20.03 -11.83
N ALA A 322 2.91 20.86 -12.88
CA ALA A 322 3.17 22.29 -12.79
C ALA A 322 2.18 22.98 -11.84
N ALA A 323 0.90 22.62 -11.89
CA ALA A 323 -0.12 23.10 -10.95
C ALA A 323 0.15 22.67 -9.49
N ALA A 324 0.62 21.44 -9.30
CA ALA A 324 0.89 20.89 -7.98
C ALA A 324 2.15 21.45 -7.31
N ALA A 325 3.15 21.88 -8.10
CA ALA A 325 4.45 22.30 -7.60
C ALA A 325 4.40 23.46 -6.57
N PRO A 326 3.66 24.57 -6.81
CA PRO A 326 3.50 25.64 -5.81
C PRO A 326 2.90 25.16 -4.50
N LEU A 327 1.93 24.24 -4.57
CA LEU A 327 1.32 23.66 -3.38
C LEU A 327 2.30 22.74 -2.64
N ALA A 328 3.05 21.91 -3.36
CA ALA A 328 4.05 21.02 -2.78
C ALA A 328 5.20 21.79 -2.10
N ALA A 329 5.62 22.92 -2.67
CA ALA A 329 6.71 23.76 -2.19
C ALA A 329 6.43 24.47 -0.85
N LEU A 330 5.17 24.50 -0.40
CA LEU A 330 4.83 25.12 0.88
C LEU A 330 5.56 24.45 2.06
N PRO A 331 6.00 25.21 3.07
CA PRO A 331 6.67 24.67 4.26
C PRO A 331 5.80 23.66 5.02
N ARG A 332 6.44 22.77 5.79
CA ARG A 332 5.77 21.73 6.59
C ARG A 332 4.83 22.28 7.66
N GLU A 333 5.04 23.53 8.08
CA GLU A 333 4.21 24.24 9.05
C GLU A 333 2.81 24.56 8.50
N VAL A 334 2.66 24.63 7.18
CA VAL A 334 1.36 24.84 6.54
C VAL A 334 0.49 23.60 6.71
N SER A 335 -0.68 23.78 7.33
CA SER A 335 -1.66 22.71 7.54
C SER A 335 -2.12 22.11 6.21
N ARG A 336 -1.59 20.93 5.88
CA ARG A 336 -2.01 20.15 4.71
C ARG A 336 -3.46 19.70 4.83
N TYR A 337 -3.91 19.45 6.06
CA TYR A 337 -5.30 19.18 6.34
C TYR A 337 -6.17 20.33 5.84
N ASP A 338 -5.85 21.58 6.18
CA ASP A 338 -6.65 22.73 5.73
C ASP A 338 -6.51 23.01 4.23
N LEU A 339 -5.32 22.77 3.67
CA LEU A 339 -5.06 22.92 2.23
C LEU A 339 -5.91 21.97 1.37
N HIS A 340 -6.18 20.76 1.89
CA HIS A 340 -6.86 19.70 1.14
C HIS A 340 -8.25 19.32 1.70
N ARG A 341 -8.66 19.91 2.84
CA ARG A 341 -9.78 19.52 3.71
C ARG A 341 -11.07 19.14 2.99
N THR A 342 -11.38 19.91 1.97
CA THR A 342 -12.68 19.86 1.30
C THR A 342 -12.62 19.33 -0.12
N SER A 343 -11.45 19.40 -0.72
CA SER A 343 -11.22 18.91 -2.07
C SER A 343 -10.94 17.40 -2.10
N LEU A 344 -10.48 16.83 -0.97
CA LEU A 344 -10.26 15.41 -0.78
C LEU A 344 -11.38 14.71 0.00
N SER A 345 -12.54 15.35 0.23
CA SER A 345 -13.66 14.70 0.93
C SER A 345 -14.49 13.82 -0.02
N VAL A 346 -14.89 12.62 0.46
CA VAL A 346 -15.68 11.63 -0.30
C VAL A 346 -17.19 11.82 -0.09
N HIS A 347 -17.60 12.73 0.80
CA HIS A 347 -19.00 12.97 1.09
C HIS A 347 -19.69 13.61 -0.13
N HIS A 348 -20.65 12.88 -0.70
CA HIS A 348 -21.50 13.32 -1.81
C HIS A 348 -22.58 14.30 -1.33
N GLY A 349 -22.13 15.40 -0.71
CA GLY A 349 -22.94 16.49 -0.20
C GLY A 349 -22.51 17.82 -0.82
N ALA A 350 -23.37 18.33 -1.71
CA ALA A 350 -23.36 19.60 -2.42
C ALA A 350 -22.11 20.04 -3.20
N LEU A 351 -20.86 19.99 -2.72
CA LEU A 351 -19.69 20.42 -3.52
C LEU A 351 -18.42 19.63 -3.23
N THR A 352 -18.05 18.81 -4.20
CA THR A 352 -16.76 18.10 -4.23
C THR A 352 -15.88 18.74 -5.27
N ALA A 353 -14.56 18.81 -5.01
CA ALA A 353 -13.62 19.28 -6.02
C ALA A 353 -13.72 18.41 -7.28
N SER A 354 -13.48 19.01 -8.44
CA SER A 354 -13.45 18.25 -9.68
C SER A 354 -12.35 17.17 -9.62
N PRO A 355 -12.46 16.08 -10.38
CA PRO A 355 -11.39 15.09 -10.47
C PRO A 355 -10.04 15.69 -10.87
N VAL A 356 -10.02 16.80 -11.62
CA VAL A 356 -8.81 17.50 -12.03
C VAL A 356 -8.13 18.17 -10.83
N LEU A 357 -8.88 18.92 -10.02
CA LEU A 357 -8.33 19.53 -8.79
C LEU A 357 -7.92 18.46 -7.77
N GLN A 358 -8.68 17.37 -7.66
CA GLN A 358 -8.29 16.22 -6.82
C GLN A 358 -6.94 15.65 -7.26
N ALA A 359 -6.72 15.47 -8.56
CA ALA A 359 -5.45 14.98 -9.09
C ALA A 359 -4.28 15.93 -8.78
N VAL A 360 -4.46 17.25 -8.98
CA VAL A 360 -3.45 18.27 -8.62
C VAL A 360 -3.07 18.16 -7.15
N GLN A 361 -4.05 18.01 -6.26
CA GLN A 361 -3.80 17.91 -4.82
C GLN A 361 -3.15 16.60 -4.40
N LEU A 362 -3.49 15.49 -5.05
CA LEU A 362 -2.82 14.21 -4.81
C LEU A 362 -1.34 14.27 -5.21
N ILE A 363 -1.02 14.91 -6.34
CA ILE A 363 0.36 15.14 -6.77
C ILE A 363 1.07 16.05 -5.76
N ALA A 364 0.43 17.12 -5.30
CA ALA A 364 1.03 18.03 -4.32
C ALA A 364 1.33 17.35 -2.97
N ALA A 365 0.49 16.37 -2.57
CA ALA A 365 0.63 15.61 -1.33
C ALA A 365 1.63 14.44 -1.45
N GLU A 366 2.09 14.10 -2.65
CA GLU A 366 2.92 12.91 -2.94
C GLU A 366 4.07 12.67 -1.95
N PRO A 367 4.90 13.68 -1.59
CA PRO A 367 6.04 13.48 -0.69
C PRO A 367 5.63 12.93 0.69
N HIS A 368 4.42 13.27 1.14
CA HIS A 368 3.91 12.96 2.47
C HIS A 368 3.09 11.66 2.53
N LEU A 369 2.63 11.17 1.39
CA LEU A 369 1.83 9.96 1.32
C LEU A 369 2.66 8.71 1.55
N SER A 370 2.13 7.75 2.30
CA SER A 370 2.72 6.41 2.45
C SER A 370 2.81 5.70 1.09
N PRO A 371 3.73 4.74 0.90
CA PRO A 371 3.81 4.01 -0.36
C PRO A 371 2.50 3.25 -0.69
N VAL A 372 1.74 2.82 0.32
CA VAL A 372 0.42 2.20 0.16
C VAL A 372 -0.58 3.21 -0.42
N GLU A 373 -0.68 4.41 0.16
CA GLU A 373 -1.56 5.47 -0.36
C GLU A 373 -1.18 5.88 -1.78
N GLN A 374 0.11 5.95 -2.10
CA GLN A 374 0.57 6.26 -3.45
C GLN A 374 0.13 5.20 -4.47
N LEU A 375 0.08 3.92 -4.09
CA LEU A 375 -0.45 2.84 -4.92
C LEU A 375 -1.98 2.91 -5.04
N HIS A 376 -2.70 3.17 -3.94
CA HIS A 376 -4.15 3.38 -3.95
C HIS A 376 -4.55 4.50 -4.91
N TYR A 377 -3.82 5.62 -4.85
CA TYR A 377 -4.13 6.82 -5.63
C TYR A 377 -3.52 6.82 -7.05
N ARG A 378 -2.81 5.74 -7.42
CA ARG A 378 -2.13 5.59 -8.71
C ARG A 378 -1.21 6.77 -9.04
N LEU A 379 -0.46 7.25 -8.05
CA LEU A 379 0.50 8.34 -8.25
C LEU A 379 1.57 7.93 -9.28
N GLY A 380 2.02 8.88 -10.08
CA GLY A 380 2.91 8.64 -11.23
C GLY A 380 2.19 8.42 -12.56
N THR A 381 0.88 8.18 -12.56
CA THR A 381 0.08 8.18 -13.80
C THR A 381 -0.19 9.59 -14.31
N PRO A 382 -0.59 9.78 -15.59
CA PRO A 382 -1.00 11.08 -16.11
C PRO A 382 -2.21 11.70 -15.38
N PHE A 383 -3.01 10.87 -14.69
CA PHE A 383 -4.22 11.31 -13.99
C PHE A 383 -4.42 10.49 -12.70
N PRO A 384 -3.74 10.85 -11.59
CA PRO A 384 -3.89 10.17 -10.32
C PRO A 384 -5.27 10.47 -9.72
N GLN A 385 -5.89 9.44 -9.12
CA GLN A 385 -7.25 9.54 -8.60
C GLN A 385 -7.42 8.60 -7.40
N ARG A 386 -8.37 8.94 -6.53
CA ARG A 386 -8.76 8.04 -5.45
C ARG A 386 -9.41 6.77 -6.00
N PRO A 387 -9.20 5.61 -5.36
CA PRO A 387 -9.83 4.38 -5.80
C PRO A 387 -11.34 4.49 -5.64
N VAL A 388 -12.06 4.17 -6.70
CA VAL A 388 -13.52 3.97 -6.62
C VAL A 388 -13.76 2.61 -5.96
N ASN A 389 -14.85 2.49 -5.21
CA ASN A 389 -15.24 1.26 -4.52
C ASN A 389 -15.73 0.17 -5.50
N ASP A 390 -14.93 -0.20 -6.49
CA ASP A 390 -15.23 -1.18 -7.52
C ASP A 390 -15.22 -2.60 -6.93
N ARG A 391 -16.40 -3.22 -6.88
CA ARG A 391 -16.55 -4.58 -6.34
C ARG A 391 -16.02 -5.63 -7.31
N ASP A 392 -16.08 -5.39 -8.61
CA ASP A 392 -15.71 -6.36 -9.63
C ASP A 392 -14.18 -6.43 -9.78
N ARG A 393 -13.49 -5.28 -9.77
CA ARG A 393 -12.02 -5.25 -9.73
C ARG A 393 -11.47 -5.99 -8.50
N ARG A 394 -12.08 -5.79 -7.33
CA ARG A 394 -11.71 -6.50 -6.08
C ARG A 394 -11.99 -8.00 -6.12
N ARG A 395 -12.86 -8.49 -6.99
CA ARG A 395 -13.12 -9.92 -7.22
C ARG A 395 -12.21 -10.51 -8.29
N ARG A 396 -11.92 -9.78 -9.38
CA ARG A 396 -11.08 -10.25 -10.49
C ARG A 396 -9.59 -10.34 -10.13
N LEU A 397 -9.03 -9.28 -9.52
CA LEU A 397 -7.58 -9.20 -9.29
C LEU A 397 -7.01 -10.34 -8.44
N PRO A 398 -7.64 -10.76 -7.30
CA PRO A 398 -7.12 -11.89 -6.52
C PRO A 398 -7.07 -13.21 -7.30
N ARG A 399 -7.91 -13.39 -8.33
CA ARG A 399 -7.91 -14.57 -9.21
C ARG A 399 -6.73 -14.56 -10.19
N CYS A 400 -6.25 -13.37 -10.56
CA CYS A 400 -5.17 -13.20 -11.53
C CYS A 400 -3.77 -13.14 -10.89
N ILE A 401 -3.70 -12.92 -9.56
CA ILE A 401 -2.44 -12.69 -8.84
C ILE A 401 -2.08 -13.93 -7.99
N PRO A 402 -0.89 -14.53 -8.17
CA PRO A 402 -0.38 -15.58 -7.29
C PRO A 402 0.04 -15.01 -5.92
N THR A 403 0.02 -15.83 -4.86
CA THR A 403 0.52 -15.41 -3.53
C THR A 403 2.01 -15.06 -3.57
N LEU A 404 2.80 -15.80 -4.34
CA LEU A 404 4.18 -15.49 -4.70
C LEU A 404 4.18 -14.85 -6.08
N LEU A 405 4.37 -13.52 -6.17
CA LEU A 405 4.46 -12.81 -7.44
C LEU A 405 5.46 -13.48 -8.39
N TRP A 406 5.25 -13.39 -9.71
CA TRP A 406 6.10 -14.04 -10.71
C TRP A 406 7.59 -13.72 -10.53
N PRO A 407 8.50 -14.71 -10.68
CA PRO A 407 9.92 -14.52 -10.43
C PRO A 407 10.54 -13.42 -11.29
N THR A 408 10.22 -13.36 -12.58
CA THR A 408 10.74 -12.32 -13.50
C THR A 408 10.40 -10.94 -12.97
N TRP A 409 9.13 -10.68 -12.69
CA TRP A 409 8.66 -9.40 -12.16
C TRP A 409 9.31 -9.04 -10.81
N ALA A 410 9.41 -9.99 -9.89
CA ALA A 410 10.02 -9.71 -8.59
C ALA A 410 11.53 -9.45 -8.67
N LEU A 411 12.24 -10.14 -9.57
CA LEU A 411 13.67 -9.93 -9.81
C LEU A 411 13.94 -8.59 -10.48
N THR A 412 13.05 -8.12 -11.36
CA THR A 412 13.15 -6.80 -12.01
C THR A 412 12.80 -5.66 -11.05
N LEU A 413 11.77 -5.81 -10.20
CA LEU A 413 11.29 -4.75 -9.30
C LEU A 413 12.13 -4.54 -8.04
N CYS A 414 12.84 -5.59 -7.57
CA CYS A 414 13.57 -5.54 -6.31
C CYS A 414 15.09 -5.57 -6.51
N PRO A 415 15.85 -4.80 -5.71
CA PRO A 415 17.30 -4.92 -5.69
C PRO A 415 17.78 -6.35 -5.35
N PRO A 416 18.96 -6.78 -5.85
CA PRO A 416 19.55 -8.11 -5.59
C PRO A 416 19.68 -8.51 -4.11
N SER A 417 19.75 -7.53 -3.20
CA SER A 417 19.88 -7.75 -1.75
C SER A 417 18.60 -8.24 -1.07
N PHE A 418 17.46 -8.24 -1.77
CA PHE A 418 16.18 -8.63 -1.20
C PHE A 418 16.03 -10.15 -1.14
N TYR A 419 15.48 -10.63 -0.02
CA TYR A 419 15.15 -12.03 0.12
C TYR A 419 13.88 -12.36 -0.68
N GLN A 420 14.09 -13.03 -1.82
CA GLN A 420 13.07 -13.23 -2.85
C GLN A 420 11.74 -13.81 -2.37
N PRO A 421 11.67 -14.85 -1.51
CA PRO A 421 10.37 -15.38 -1.06
C PRO A 421 9.51 -14.34 -0.35
N SER A 422 10.08 -13.60 0.62
CA SER A 422 9.35 -12.55 1.34
C SER A 422 9.05 -11.34 0.46
N ALA A 423 9.95 -11.02 -0.49
CA ALA A 423 9.72 -9.94 -1.43
C ALA A 423 8.53 -10.26 -2.35
N ARG A 424 8.53 -11.45 -2.98
CA ARG A 424 7.47 -11.90 -3.88
C ARG A 424 6.08 -11.90 -3.23
N THR A 425 5.96 -12.29 -1.97
CA THR A 425 4.67 -12.23 -1.26
C THR A 425 4.20 -10.80 -1.00
N ALA A 426 5.12 -9.89 -0.64
CA ALA A 426 4.77 -8.49 -0.42
C ALA A 426 4.45 -7.74 -1.71
N LEU A 427 5.18 -8.02 -2.80
CA LEU A 427 4.93 -7.43 -4.12
C LEU A 427 3.58 -7.87 -4.68
N ALA A 428 3.16 -9.12 -4.46
CA ALA A 428 1.83 -9.59 -4.85
C ALA A 428 0.71 -8.77 -4.16
N VAL A 429 0.87 -8.49 -2.85
CA VAL A 429 -0.03 -7.60 -2.12
C VAL A 429 0.02 -6.18 -2.69
N ALA A 430 1.21 -5.65 -3.00
CA ALA A 430 1.36 -4.31 -3.58
C ALA A 430 0.60 -4.13 -4.90
N VAL A 431 0.63 -5.12 -5.80
CA VAL A 431 -0.12 -5.10 -7.07
C VAL A 431 -1.63 -5.11 -6.83
N LEU A 432 -2.09 -5.86 -5.82
CA LEU A 432 -3.51 -5.93 -5.45
C LEU A 432 -4.02 -4.62 -4.83
N LEU A 433 -3.18 -3.87 -4.11
CA LEU A 433 -3.57 -2.59 -3.52
C LEU A 433 -3.89 -1.55 -4.59
N VAL A 434 -3.19 -1.54 -5.72
CA VAL A 434 -3.34 -0.52 -6.78
C VAL A 434 -4.80 -0.30 -7.19
N SER A 435 -5.25 0.96 -7.06
CA SER A 435 -6.61 1.39 -7.40
C SER A 435 -7.73 0.62 -6.69
N THR A 436 -7.47 0.05 -5.51
CA THR A 436 -8.47 -0.60 -4.67
C THR A 436 -8.65 0.14 -3.33
N THR A 437 -9.76 -0.13 -2.67
CA THR A 437 -10.06 0.35 -1.32
C THR A 437 -9.65 -0.65 -0.23
N LEU A 438 -8.87 -1.69 -0.58
CA LEU A 438 -8.42 -2.71 0.37
C LEU A 438 -7.32 -2.13 1.25
N ASP A 439 -7.32 -2.47 2.54
CA ASP A 439 -6.13 -2.28 3.35
C ASP A 439 -5.13 -3.44 3.13
N VAL A 440 -3.97 -3.33 3.77
CA VAL A 440 -2.90 -4.33 3.63
C VAL A 440 -3.32 -5.68 4.21
N ASP A 441 -4.13 -5.70 5.27
CA ASP A 441 -4.55 -6.90 5.97
C ASP A 441 -5.55 -7.69 5.11
N ASP A 442 -6.57 -7.00 4.57
CA ASP A 442 -7.55 -7.54 3.65
C ASP A 442 -6.89 -8.04 2.36
N ALA A 443 -5.92 -7.30 1.82
CA ALA A 443 -5.19 -7.70 0.64
C ALA A 443 -4.33 -8.95 0.88
N ALA A 444 -3.65 -9.03 2.03
CA ALA A 444 -2.88 -10.21 2.43
C ALA A 444 -3.80 -11.43 2.66
N ALA A 445 -4.97 -11.23 3.26
CA ALA A 445 -5.96 -12.29 3.48
C ALA A 445 -6.48 -12.89 2.18
N ARG A 446 -6.78 -12.05 1.18
CA ARG A 446 -7.22 -12.51 -0.16
C ARG A 446 -6.15 -13.32 -0.89
N LEU A 447 -4.88 -13.10 -0.58
CA LEU A 447 -3.75 -13.85 -1.14
C LEU A 447 -3.28 -15.01 -0.22
N GLY A 448 -4.03 -15.34 0.83
CA GLY A 448 -3.78 -16.52 1.67
C GLY A 448 -2.82 -16.30 2.85
N ASN A 449 -2.66 -15.06 3.34
CA ASN A 449 -1.93 -14.71 4.56
C ASN A 449 -0.48 -15.24 4.64
N ALA A 450 0.19 -15.35 3.49
CA ALA A 450 1.57 -15.81 3.43
C ALA A 450 2.61 -14.78 3.90
N VAL A 451 2.19 -13.53 4.12
CA VAL A 451 3.04 -12.42 4.56
C VAL A 451 2.32 -11.62 5.63
N THR A 452 3.09 -11.15 6.62
CA THR A 452 2.55 -10.26 7.65
C THR A 452 2.40 -8.83 7.08
N PRO A 453 1.37 -8.09 7.48
CA PRO A 453 1.17 -6.70 7.05
C PRO A 453 2.38 -5.79 7.31
N SER A 454 3.03 -5.96 8.47
CA SER A 454 4.25 -5.24 8.84
C SER A 454 5.40 -5.48 7.86
N ASN A 455 5.54 -6.71 7.33
CA ASN A 455 6.56 -7.02 6.33
C ASN A 455 6.26 -6.36 4.98
N VAL A 456 4.98 -6.28 4.58
CA VAL A 456 4.57 -5.58 3.36
C VAL A 456 4.89 -4.10 3.49
N ALA A 457 4.48 -3.46 4.59
CA ALA A 457 4.75 -2.05 4.85
C ALA A 457 6.26 -1.77 4.88
N PHE A 458 7.04 -2.57 5.61
CA PHE A 458 8.50 -2.43 5.69
C PHE A 458 9.15 -2.52 4.30
N LEU A 459 8.74 -3.49 3.48
CA LEU A 459 9.30 -3.67 2.15
C LEU A 459 8.96 -2.50 1.22
N LEU A 460 7.70 -2.04 1.23
CA LEU A 460 7.26 -0.91 0.44
C LEU A 460 7.99 0.38 0.83
N TRP A 461 8.24 0.61 2.12
CA TRP A 461 9.05 1.74 2.58
C TRP A 461 10.50 1.65 2.10
N ARG A 462 11.08 0.44 2.11
CA ARG A 462 12.44 0.22 1.60
C ARG A 462 12.53 0.44 0.08
N LEU A 463 11.50 0.08 -0.68
CA LEU A 463 11.42 0.40 -2.11
C LEU A 463 11.21 1.90 -2.33
N LYS A 464 10.38 2.57 -1.51
CA LYS A 464 10.18 4.03 -1.58
C LYS A 464 11.46 4.83 -1.31
N ALA A 465 12.36 4.31 -0.47
CA ALA A 465 13.66 4.92 -0.22
C ALA A 465 14.66 4.77 -1.39
N SER A 466 14.33 3.97 -2.40
CA SER A 466 15.17 3.79 -3.60
C SER A 466 14.99 4.94 -4.59
N PRO A 467 16.04 5.37 -5.32
CA PRO A 467 15.90 6.36 -6.38
C PRO A 467 14.98 5.90 -7.54
N PHE A 468 14.73 4.60 -7.66
CA PHE A 468 13.88 4.01 -8.71
C PHE A 468 12.39 3.91 -8.32
N TRP A 469 11.97 4.50 -7.19
CA TRP A 469 10.61 4.32 -6.68
C TRP A 469 9.51 4.73 -7.66
N GLU A 470 9.69 5.83 -8.40
CA GLU A 470 8.70 6.29 -9.38
C GLU A 470 8.45 5.25 -10.48
N ASP A 471 9.53 4.63 -10.96
CA ASP A 471 9.47 3.60 -12.00
C ASP A 471 8.91 2.27 -11.44
N ILE A 472 9.31 1.88 -10.22
CA ILE A 472 8.76 0.71 -9.52
C ILE A 472 7.25 0.86 -9.30
N ARG A 473 6.80 2.04 -8.86
CA ARG A 473 5.39 2.36 -8.66
C ARG A 473 4.63 2.31 -9.99
N SER A 474 5.20 2.90 -11.05
CA SER A 474 4.62 2.84 -12.39
C SER A 474 4.49 1.40 -12.89
N ALA A 475 5.47 0.54 -12.59
CA ALA A 475 5.43 -0.87 -12.92
C ALA A 475 4.30 -1.63 -12.19
N PHE A 476 4.09 -1.38 -10.89
CA PHE A 476 2.93 -1.94 -10.18
C PHE A 476 1.61 -1.51 -10.80
N ILE A 477 1.50 -0.25 -11.19
CA ILE A 477 0.27 0.29 -11.78
C ILE A 477 -0.01 -0.36 -13.13
N ARG A 478 0.98 -0.42 -14.02
CA ARG A 478 0.84 -1.06 -15.33
C ARG A 478 0.50 -2.54 -15.21
N LEU A 479 1.12 -3.25 -14.27
CA LEU A 479 0.81 -4.65 -14.02
C LEU A 479 -0.64 -4.84 -13.53
N SER A 480 -1.07 -4.05 -12.54
CA SER A 480 -2.43 -4.13 -12.01
C SER A 480 -3.47 -3.81 -13.10
N ASP A 481 -3.21 -2.83 -13.95
CA ASP A 481 -4.10 -2.45 -15.05
C ASP A 481 -4.15 -3.48 -16.17
N HIS A 482 -3.01 -4.11 -16.50
CA HIS A 482 -2.95 -5.23 -17.45
C HIS A 482 -3.77 -6.41 -16.94
N LEU A 483 -3.63 -6.78 -15.67
CA LEU A 483 -4.38 -7.89 -15.07
C LEU A 483 -5.89 -7.61 -14.95
N ASP A 484 -6.29 -6.37 -14.69
CA ASP A 484 -7.72 -6.03 -14.64
C ASP A 484 -8.36 -5.98 -16.04
N ARG A 485 -7.59 -5.62 -17.08
CA ARG A 485 -8.08 -5.54 -18.47
C ARG A 485 -8.07 -6.90 -19.17
N ASP A 486 -6.93 -7.58 -19.15
CA ASP A 486 -6.65 -8.75 -19.99
C ASP A 486 -6.80 -10.07 -19.22
N GLY A 487 -6.83 -10.00 -17.88
CA GLY A 487 -6.93 -11.16 -17.00
C GLY A 487 -5.64 -11.99 -16.91
N ALA A 488 -5.76 -13.20 -16.39
CA ALA A 488 -4.71 -14.21 -16.40
C ALA A 488 -5.30 -15.56 -16.86
N PRO A 489 -4.56 -16.36 -17.63
CA PRO A 489 -5.01 -17.69 -18.05
C PRO A 489 -5.06 -18.72 -16.90
N ILE A 490 -4.50 -18.39 -15.73
CA ILE A 490 -4.56 -19.25 -14.53
C ILE A 490 -5.44 -18.56 -13.49
N ASP A 491 -6.46 -19.27 -12.98
CA ASP A 491 -7.19 -18.85 -11.78
C ASP A 491 -6.38 -19.22 -10.54
N TYR A 492 -5.53 -18.29 -10.09
CA TYR A 492 -4.70 -18.48 -8.90
C TYR A 492 -5.52 -18.65 -7.63
N ASP A 493 -6.73 -18.09 -7.55
CA ASP A 493 -7.59 -18.25 -6.39
C ASP A 493 -8.11 -19.69 -6.27
N ARG A 494 -8.43 -20.32 -7.40
CA ARG A 494 -8.69 -21.76 -7.50
C ARG A 494 -7.44 -22.59 -7.19
N ARG A 495 -6.29 -22.26 -7.81
CA ARG A 495 -5.01 -22.99 -7.58
C ARG A 495 -4.56 -22.98 -6.12
N ARG A 496 -4.84 -21.92 -5.36
CA ARG A 496 -4.53 -21.83 -3.91
C ARG A 496 -5.31 -22.84 -3.07
N ARG A 497 -6.56 -23.14 -3.45
CA ARG A 497 -7.49 -23.98 -2.69
C ARG A 497 -7.54 -25.45 -3.14
N LEU A 498 -6.78 -25.80 -4.18
CA LEU A 498 -6.66 -27.17 -4.67
C LEU A 498 -6.01 -28.10 -3.63
N ASP A 499 -6.43 -29.37 -3.65
CA ASP A 499 -5.82 -30.41 -2.82
C ASP A 499 -4.58 -31.01 -3.51
N TYR A 500 -3.41 -30.75 -2.92
CA TYR A 500 -2.12 -31.25 -3.40
C TYR A 500 -1.66 -32.55 -2.71
N THR A 501 -2.53 -33.26 -1.99
CA THR A 501 -2.21 -34.55 -1.34
C THR A 501 -1.83 -35.64 -2.35
N GLY A 502 -2.45 -35.66 -3.54
CA GLY A 502 -2.13 -36.58 -4.62
C GLY A 502 -0.90 -36.22 -5.46
N LEU A 503 -0.31 -35.03 -5.28
CA LEU A 503 0.75 -34.53 -6.16
C LEU A 503 2.03 -35.37 -6.05
N LEU A 504 2.49 -35.94 -7.17
CA LEU A 504 3.74 -36.70 -7.29
C LEU A 504 3.91 -37.78 -6.19
N PRO A 505 3.17 -38.91 -6.22
CA PRO A 505 3.35 -40.01 -5.28
C PRO A 505 4.78 -40.60 -5.32
N GLU A 506 5.24 -41.18 -4.22
CA GLU A 506 6.62 -41.70 -4.12
C GLU A 506 6.90 -42.82 -5.15
N ALA A 507 5.91 -43.64 -5.47
CA ALA A 507 6.00 -44.67 -6.50
C ALA A 507 6.26 -44.05 -7.88
N GLN A 508 5.50 -43.01 -8.25
CA GLN A 508 5.68 -42.29 -9.51
C GLN A 508 7.06 -41.62 -9.58
N TRP A 509 7.52 -41.00 -8.49
CA TRP A 509 8.86 -40.41 -8.41
C TRP A 509 9.98 -41.44 -8.61
N LYS A 510 9.88 -42.62 -7.97
CA LYS A 510 10.86 -43.71 -8.17
C LYS A 510 10.89 -44.19 -9.61
N THR A 511 9.73 -44.34 -10.25
CA THR A 511 9.62 -44.74 -11.66
C THR A 511 10.24 -43.68 -12.59
N LEU A 512 9.92 -42.40 -12.38
CA LEU A 512 10.47 -41.28 -13.13
C LEU A 512 12.01 -41.18 -12.99
N CYS A 513 12.53 -41.34 -11.77
CA CYS A 513 13.99 -41.33 -11.57
C CYS A 513 14.70 -42.50 -12.27
N ARG A 514 14.06 -43.68 -12.36
CA ARG A 514 14.62 -44.83 -13.09
C ARG A 514 14.65 -44.59 -14.60
N SER A 515 13.59 -44.03 -15.19
CA SER A 515 13.55 -43.76 -16.63
C SER A 515 14.60 -42.75 -17.07
N ILE A 516 14.82 -41.70 -16.27
CA ILE A 516 15.78 -40.62 -16.56
C ILE A 516 17.19 -40.92 -16.04
N ARG A 517 17.39 -42.08 -15.38
CA ARG A 517 18.68 -42.52 -14.81
C ARG A 517 19.26 -41.55 -13.76
N ILE A 518 18.40 -40.94 -12.93
CA ILE A 518 18.76 -40.03 -11.84
C ILE A 518 18.56 -40.71 -10.48
N SER A 519 19.29 -40.27 -9.44
CA SER A 519 19.14 -40.78 -8.08
C SER A 519 17.73 -40.47 -7.53
N PRO A 520 16.99 -41.45 -6.95
CA PRO A 520 15.62 -41.25 -6.45
C PRO A 520 15.52 -40.43 -5.15
N ARG A 521 16.60 -39.75 -4.72
CA ARG A 521 16.63 -38.95 -3.50
C ARG A 521 15.91 -37.60 -3.69
N GLY A 522 15.28 -37.10 -2.63
CA GLY A 522 14.71 -35.75 -2.61
C GLY A 522 13.25 -35.64 -3.07
N HIS A 523 12.49 -36.74 -3.04
CA HIS A 523 11.05 -36.78 -3.35
C HIS A 523 10.26 -35.66 -2.67
N CYS A 524 10.39 -35.51 -1.34
CA CYS A 524 9.69 -34.46 -0.59
C CYS A 524 10.03 -33.05 -1.08
N THR A 525 11.27 -32.80 -1.50
CA THR A 525 11.69 -31.50 -2.04
C THR A 525 11.12 -31.27 -3.43
N ALA A 526 11.16 -32.28 -4.30
CA ALA A 526 10.59 -32.22 -5.65
C ALA A 526 9.07 -31.96 -5.61
N ARG A 527 8.35 -32.68 -4.75
CA ARG A 527 6.91 -32.50 -4.55
C ARG A 527 6.57 -31.11 -4.02
N ARG A 528 7.34 -30.59 -3.06
CA ARG A 528 7.15 -29.23 -2.52
C ARG A 528 7.44 -28.16 -3.56
N TYR A 529 8.51 -28.33 -4.34
CA TYR A 529 8.84 -27.45 -5.46
C TYR A 529 7.69 -27.41 -6.47
N LEU A 530 7.17 -28.57 -6.87
CA LEU A 530 6.06 -28.67 -7.82
C LEU A 530 4.77 -28.04 -7.26
N ARG A 531 4.49 -28.21 -5.97
CA ARG A 531 3.36 -27.54 -5.29
C ARG A 531 3.50 -26.01 -5.30
N GLU A 532 4.67 -25.47 -4.95
CA GLU A 532 4.92 -24.02 -4.98
C GLU A 532 4.71 -23.46 -6.39
N HIS A 533 5.20 -24.18 -7.40
CA HIS A 533 5.11 -23.80 -8.81
C HIS A 533 3.66 -23.82 -9.32
N LEU A 534 2.86 -24.83 -8.97
CA LEU A 534 1.47 -24.99 -9.40
C LEU A 534 0.48 -24.07 -8.65
N SER A 535 0.67 -23.92 -7.34
CA SER A 535 -0.26 -23.17 -6.48
C SER A 535 0.06 -21.66 -6.43
N GLY A 536 1.31 -21.29 -6.70
CA GLY A 536 1.80 -19.95 -6.41
C GLY A 536 1.88 -19.62 -4.92
N VAL A 537 1.76 -20.59 -4.01
CA VAL A 537 1.78 -20.41 -2.55
C VAL A 537 3.14 -20.84 -1.99
N PRO A 538 3.75 -20.08 -1.07
CA PRO A 538 5.00 -20.50 -0.46
C PRO A 538 4.78 -21.73 0.42
N VAL A 539 5.65 -22.73 0.27
CA VAL A 539 5.60 -23.96 1.08
C VAL A 539 5.97 -23.71 2.54
N ALA A 540 6.73 -22.65 2.81
CA ALA A 540 7.08 -22.19 4.13
C ALA A 540 6.16 -21.01 4.51
N ALA A 541 5.13 -21.27 5.32
CA ALA A 541 4.50 -20.19 6.09
C ALA A 541 5.53 -19.70 7.13
N ALA A 542 5.60 -18.38 7.33
CA ALA A 542 6.63 -17.74 8.16
C ALA A 542 6.60 -18.27 9.62
N ASP A 543 7.79 -18.35 10.23
CA ASP A 543 8.07 -18.60 11.66
C ASP A 543 8.22 -20.05 12.21
N ASP A 544 8.75 -21.00 11.41
CA ASP A 544 9.28 -22.28 11.95
C ASP A 544 10.78 -22.46 11.62
N HIS A 545 11.59 -22.91 12.59
CA HIS A 545 12.98 -23.34 12.36
C HIS A 545 13.06 -24.47 11.31
N ARG A 546 12.03 -25.33 11.23
CA ARG A 546 11.90 -26.32 10.15
C ARG A 546 11.73 -25.65 8.78
N ALA A 547 11.03 -24.51 8.71
CA ALA A 547 10.87 -23.76 7.47
C ALA A 547 12.21 -23.32 6.88
N ARG A 548 13.20 -22.92 7.71
CA ARG A 548 14.55 -22.53 7.22
C ARG A 548 15.28 -23.66 6.48
N HIS A 549 15.25 -24.88 7.02
CA HIS A 549 15.87 -26.04 6.37
C HIS A 549 15.12 -26.45 5.08
N ILE A 550 13.79 -26.33 5.10
CA ILE A 550 12.93 -26.56 3.94
C ILE A 550 13.26 -25.57 2.82
N THR A 551 13.39 -24.28 3.15
CA THR A 551 13.70 -23.24 2.18
C THR A 551 15.11 -23.38 1.60
N GLY A 552 16.11 -23.78 2.41
CA GLY A 552 17.46 -24.05 1.90
C GLY A 552 17.51 -25.22 0.90
N SER A 553 16.77 -26.30 1.18
CA SER A 553 16.69 -27.47 0.28
C SER A 553 15.92 -27.15 -1.01
N LEU A 554 14.84 -26.36 -0.92
CA LEU A 554 14.07 -25.88 -2.08
C LEU A 554 14.90 -24.91 -2.94
N ALA A 555 15.66 -24.01 -2.32
CA ALA A 555 16.51 -23.06 -3.04
C ALA A 555 17.62 -23.74 -3.86
N GLU A 556 18.15 -24.88 -3.42
CA GLU A 556 19.14 -25.66 -4.16
C GLU A 556 18.52 -26.72 -5.08
N PHE A 557 17.19 -26.88 -5.10
CA PHE A 557 16.54 -27.88 -5.96
C PHE A 557 16.72 -27.60 -7.45
N PRO A 558 16.62 -26.36 -7.96
CA PRO A 558 16.84 -26.07 -9.39
C PRO A 558 18.22 -26.49 -9.90
N ARG A 559 19.24 -26.53 -9.04
CA ARG A 559 20.56 -27.09 -9.39
C ARG A 559 20.50 -28.57 -9.81
N ARG A 560 19.52 -29.33 -9.31
CA ARG A 560 19.32 -30.75 -9.65
C ARG A 560 18.50 -30.95 -10.91
N LEU A 561 17.79 -29.92 -11.39
CA LEU A 561 17.04 -30.01 -12.64
C LEU A 561 17.99 -30.30 -13.80
N THR A 562 17.58 -31.22 -14.65
CA THR A 562 18.09 -31.43 -16.00
C THR A 562 16.93 -31.18 -16.97
N PRO A 563 17.17 -30.92 -18.26
CA PRO A 563 16.09 -30.75 -19.23
C PRO A 563 15.06 -31.88 -19.17
N GLU A 564 15.53 -33.13 -19.10
CA GLU A 564 14.67 -34.32 -19.05
C GLU A 564 13.87 -34.41 -17.74
N LEU A 565 14.48 -34.04 -16.60
CA LEU A 565 13.78 -34.02 -15.32
C LEU A 565 12.74 -32.89 -15.26
N ALA A 566 13.05 -31.72 -15.83
CA ALA A 566 12.11 -30.61 -15.90
C ALA A 566 10.89 -30.95 -16.76
N GLU A 567 11.11 -31.56 -17.93
CA GLU A 567 10.04 -32.03 -18.82
C GLU A 567 9.15 -33.11 -18.17
N ALA A 568 9.77 -34.08 -17.47
CA ALA A 568 9.02 -35.11 -16.76
C ALA A 568 8.20 -34.54 -15.58
N LEU A 569 8.75 -33.56 -14.85
CA LEU A 569 8.01 -32.86 -13.80
C LEU A 569 6.87 -32.00 -14.38
N HIS A 570 7.08 -31.39 -15.55
CA HIS A 570 6.05 -30.65 -16.27
C HIS A 570 4.89 -31.58 -16.68
N THR A 571 5.20 -32.75 -17.23
CA THR A 571 4.19 -33.78 -17.58
C THR A 571 3.39 -34.21 -16.36
N CYS A 572 4.05 -34.55 -15.25
CA CYS A 572 3.37 -34.86 -13.98
C CYS A 572 2.47 -33.73 -13.48
N ALA A 573 2.84 -32.47 -13.71
CA ALA A 573 2.03 -31.31 -13.36
C ALA A 573 0.78 -31.19 -14.24
N VAL A 574 0.91 -31.38 -15.56
CA VAL A 574 -0.22 -31.40 -16.50
C VAL A 574 -1.21 -32.52 -16.14
N ASP A 575 -0.72 -33.74 -15.94
CA ASP A 575 -1.55 -34.89 -15.58
C ASP A 575 -2.29 -34.67 -14.25
N PHE A 576 -1.61 -34.08 -13.28
CA PHE A 576 -2.21 -33.76 -11.98
C PHE A 576 -3.31 -32.71 -12.11
N LEU A 577 -3.11 -31.64 -12.90
CA LEU A 577 -4.13 -30.62 -13.13
C LEU A 577 -5.33 -31.19 -13.89
N ALA A 578 -5.09 -32.02 -14.91
CA ALA A 578 -6.15 -32.70 -15.65
C ALA A 578 -6.98 -33.62 -14.75
N ALA A 579 -6.33 -34.36 -13.84
CA ALA A 579 -7.03 -35.18 -12.84
C ALA A 579 -7.88 -34.37 -11.85
N GLN A 580 -7.62 -33.08 -11.69
CA GLN A 580 -8.41 -32.14 -10.88
C GLN A 580 -9.45 -31.36 -11.72
N GLY A 581 -9.64 -31.73 -12.98
CA GLY A 581 -10.60 -31.09 -13.90
C GLY A 581 -10.11 -29.78 -14.53
N ILE A 582 -8.80 -29.50 -14.48
CA ILE A 582 -8.19 -28.30 -15.07
C ILE A 582 -7.41 -28.70 -16.31
N THR A 583 -7.94 -28.38 -17.50
CA THR A 583 -7.35 -28.76 -18.80
C THR A 583 -7.06 -27.58 -19.71
N ASP A 584 -7.63 -26.41 -19.38
CA ASP A 584 -7.58 -25.15 -20.11
C ASP A 584 -6.51 -24.18 -19.61
N GLU A 585 -5.91 -24.46 -18.44
CA GLU A 585 -4.88 -23.60 -17.85
C GLU A 585 -3.46 -24.15 -18.06
N PRO A 586 -2.46 -23.29 -18.33
CA PRO A 586 -1.07 -23.72 -18.33
C PRO A 586 -0.57 -24.09 -16.92
N VAL A 587 0.52 -24.87 -16.86
CA VAL A 587 1.17 -25.26 -15.59
C VAL A 587 1.69 -24.03 -14.83
N ALA A 588 2.33 -23.12 -15.56
CA ALA A 588 2.83 -21.85 -15.07
C ALA A 588 2.64 -20.78 -16.16
N TRP A 589 2.41 -19.56 -15.72
CA TRP A 589 2.26 -18.39 -16.58
C TRP A 589 2.80 -17.18 -15.84
N GLU A 590 3.35 -16.22 -16.59
CA GLU A 590 3.69 -14.89 -16.10
C GLU A 590 3.38 -13.84 -17.18
N PRO A 591 2.99 -12.61 -16.79
CA PRO A 591 2.80 -11.52 -17.73
C PRO A 591 4.09 -11.16 -18.43
N ALA A 592 3.99 -10.78 -19.71
CA ALA A 592 5.14 -10.35 -20.48
C ALA A 592 5.76 -9.06 -19.90
N ILE A 593 7.09 -8.99 -19.97
CA ILE A 593 7.86 -7.89 -19.36
C ILE A 593 7.82 -6.61 -20.20
N ASP A 594 7.38 -6.71 -21.46
CA ASP A 594 7.15 -5.60 -22.39
C ASP A 594 6.14 -4.57 -21.85
N VAL A 595 5.22 -4.98 -20.98
CA VAL A 595 4.30 -4.10 -20.22
C VAL A 595 5.07 -3.03 -19.42
N LEU A 596 6.31 -3.31 -19.01
CA LEU A 596 7.17 -2.35 -18.32
C LEU A 596 7.74 -1.27 -19.25
N GLY A 597 7.77 -1.47 -20.57
CA GLY A 597 8.29 -0.51 -21.54
C GLY A 597 9.70 0.00 -21.18
N THR A 598 9.89 1.31 -21.17
CA THR A 598 11.19 1.98 -20.95
C THR A 598 11.47 2.36 -19.48
N LEU A 599 10.86 1.68 -18.50
CA LEU A 599 11.07 1.99 -17.08
C LEU A 599 12.47 1.57 -16.60
N THR A 600 13.13 2.38 -15.78
CA THR A 600 14.44 2.08 -15.21
C THR A 600 14.27 1.42 -13.84
N LEU A 601 14.47 0.10 -13.77
CA LEU A 601 14.20 -0.69 -12.58
C LEU A 601 15.50 -1.21 -11.93
N PRO A 602 15.54 -1.42 -10.60
CA PRO A 602 16.77 -1.75 -9.87
C PRO A 602 17.25 -3.21 -10.05
N GLY A 603 16.39 -4.06 -10.61
CA GLY A 603 16.63 -5.48 -10.78
C GLY A 603 17.44 -5.83 -12.02
N CYS A 604 17.75 -7.11 -12.15
CA CYS A 604 18.46 -7.67 -13.31
C CYS A 604 17.55 -8.66 -14.05
N GLY A 605 17.68 -8.69 -15.37
CA GLY A 605 16.96 -9.62 -16.24
C GLY A 605 17.63 -10.99 -16.29
N ILE A 606 16.91 -11.97 -16.84
CA ILE A 606 17.53 -13.26 -17.18
C ILE A 606 18.57 -13.12 -18.30
N ASP A 607 18.42 -12.12 -19.15
CA ASP A 607 19.31 -11.84 -20.28
C ASP A 607 20.72 -11.41 -19.83
N ASP A 608 20.86 -10.91 -18.60
CA ASP A 608 22.16 -10.56 -17.99
C ASP A 608 22.98 -11.79 -17.57
N VAL A 609 22.39 -13.00 -17.62
CA VAL A 609 23.02 -14.23 -17.14
C VAL A 609 23.70 -14.97 -18.28
N ASP A 610 25.03 -15.11 -18.19
CA ASP A 610 25.77 -16.08 -19.01
C ASP A 610 25.44 -17.51 -18.57
N ILE A 611 24.41 -18.08 -19.18
CA ILE A 611 23.89 -19.44 -18.92
C ILE A 611 24.99 -20.49 -19.12
N THR A 612 25.83 -20.33 -20.13
CA THR A 612 26.91 -21.28 -20.45
C THR A 612 27.96 -21.31 -19.34
N ARG A 613 28.35 -20.14 -18.85
CA ARG A 613 29.28 -20.02 -17.72
C ARG A 613 28.63 -20.50 -16.41
N LEU A 614 27.35 -20.22 -16.18
CA LEU A 614 26.61 -20.73 -15.02
C LEU A 614 26.58 -22.27 -15.00
N HIS A 615 26.23 -22.91 -16.11
CA HIS A 615 26.20 -24.36 -16.24
C HIS A 615 27.58 -24.97 -15.97
N ARG A 616 28.65 -24.34 -16.47
CA ARG A 616 30.04 -24.76 -16.23
C ARG A 616 30.39 -24.74 -14.74
N LEU A 617 30.12 -23.65 -14.04
CA LEU A 617 30.40 -23.49 -12.60
C LEU A 617 29.67 -24.55 -11.75
N LEU A 618 28.44 -24.91 -12.13
CA LEU A 618 27.62 -25.87 -11.38
C LEU A 618 27.99 -27.33 -11.68
N ARG A 619 28.25 -27.68 -12.94
CA ARG A 619 28.48 -29.07 -13.38
C ARG A 619 29.97 -29.46 -13.36
N ARG A 620 30.89 -28.56 -13.71
CA ARG A 620 32.35 -28.82 -13.70
C ARG A 620 32.96 -28.53 -12.33
N ASP A 621 32.70 -27.35 -11.79
CA ASP A 621 33.37 -26.85 -10.57
C ASP A 621 32.58 -27.19 -9.28
N ARG A 622 31.38 -27.76 -9.43
CA ARG A 622 30.52 -28.25 -8.35
C ARG A 622 30.14 -27.20 -7.30
N LEU A 623 30.16 -25.92 -7.67
CA LEU A 623 29.76 -24.82 -6.79
C LEU A 623 28.28 -24.92 -6.39
N SER A 624 27.93 -24.48 -5.18
CA SER A 624 26.53 -24.28 -4.77
C SER A 624 25.90 -23.11 -5.51
N THR A 625 24.57 -23.04 -5.52
CA THR A 625 23.83 -21.94 -6.18
C THR A 625 24.30 -20.59 -5.65
N ARG A 626 24.47 -20.47 -4.32
CA ARG A 626 25.02 -19.26 -3.66
C ARG A 626 26.49 -18.98 -4.00
N ALA A 627 27.32 -20.00 -4.22
CA ALA A 627 28.71 -19.81 -4.59
C ALA A 627 28.86 -19.41 -6.07
N ALA A 628 28.04 -19.98 -6.95
CA ALA A 628 27.97 -19.58 -8.36
C ALA A 628 27.46 -18.13 -8.50
N ALA A 629 26.42 -17.76 -7.74
CA ALA A 629 25.91 -16.39 -7.67
C ALA A 629 27.01 -15.38 -7.30
N ARG A 630 27.76 -15.64 -6.22
CA ARG A 630 28.91 -14.80 -5.83
C ARG A 630 30.04 -14.73 -6.86
N ARG A 631 30.23 -15.78 -7.66
CA ARG A 631 31.29 -15.84 -8.69
C ARG A 631 30.91 -15.09 -9.96
N LEU A 632 29.61 -14.96 -10.22
CA LEU A 632 29.03 -14.25 -11.37
C LEU A 632 28.59 -12.83 -11.02
N ASP A 633 28.73 -12.43 -9.74
CA ASP A 633 28.21 -11.17 -9.20
C ASP A 633 26.69 -11.00 -9.41
N LEU A 634 25.95 -12.10 -9.26
CA LEU A 634 24.49 -12.15 -9.44
C LEU A 634 23.78 -12.45 -8.12
N SER A 635 22.48 -12.16 -8.07
CA SER A 635 21.63 -12.58 -6.95
C SER A 635 21.41 -14.09 -6.96
N ALA A 636 21.33 -14.72 -5.78
CA ALA A 636 21.01 -16.14 -5.68
C ALA A 636 19.61 -16.47 -6.22
N GLY A 637 18.68 -15.50 -6.19
CA GLY A 637 17.35 -15.61 -6.77
C GLY A 637 17.37 -15.67 -8.29
N LEU A 638 18.19 -14.83 -8.94
CA LEU A 638 18.34 -14.84 -10.39
C LEU A 638 18.98 -16.14 -10.88
N VAL A 639 20.03 -16.62 -10.20
CA VAL A 639 20.64 -17.92 -10.54
C VAL A 639 19.63 -19.06 -10.39
N ARG A 640 18.80 -19.03 -9.33
CA ARG A 640 17.72 -20.01 -9.15
C ARG A 640 16.75 -19.96 -10.33
N TYR A 641 16.27 -18.77 -10.68
CA TYR A 641 15.32 -18.56 -11.77
C TYR A 641 15.90 -19.00 -13.13
N ALA A 642 17.15 -18.63 -13.42
CA ALA A 642 17.86 -19.04 -14.63
C ALA A 642 17.97 -20.57 -14.76
N LEU A 643 18.11 -21.30 -13.66
CA LEU A 643 18.13 -22.78 -13.67
C LEU A 643 16.75 -23.42 -13.80
N GLU A 644 15.70 -22.73 -13.36
CA GLU A 644 14.32 -23.16 -13.58
C GLU A 644 13.94 -23.02 -15.06
N ARG A 645 14.38 -21.93 -15.72
CA ARG A 645 14.11 -21.67 -17.15
C ARG A 645 15.05 -22.40 -18.10
N HIS A 646 16.33 -22.51 -17.74
CA HIS A 646 17.38 -23.18 -18.52
C HIS A 646 18.11 -24.24 -17.66
N PRO A 647 17.48 -25.41 -17.42
CA PRO A 647 18.08 -26.48 -16.63
C PRO A 647 19.44 -26.90 -17.18
N ALA A 648 20.44 -26.99 -16.29
CA ALA A 648 21.78 -27.36 -16.70
C ALA A 648 21.82 -28.83 -17.18
N PRO A 649 22.31 -29.12 -18.40
CA PRO A 649 22.34 -30.49 -18.90
C PRO A 649 23.17 -31.40 -17.96
N PRO A 650 22.84 -32.69 -17.90
CA PRO A 650 23.62 -33.64 -17.13
C PRO A 650 25.05 -33.66 -17.70
N ARG A 651 26.03 -33.92 -16.83
CA ARG A 651 27.41 -34.03 -17.28
C ARG A 651 27.48 -35.26 -18.21
N LEU A 652 27.69 -35.03 -19.51
CA LEU A 652 28.08 -36.11 -20.42
C LEU A 652 29.31 -36.79 -19.81
N PRO A 653 29.28 -38.11 -19.56
CA PRO A 653 30.50 -38.80 -19.18
C PRO A 653 31.50 -38.55 -20.30
N ARG A 654 32.64 -37.91 -19.98
CA ARG A 654 33.75 -37.81 -20.93
C ARG A 654 33.98 -39.22 -21.52
N PRO A 655 34.16 -39.38 -22.84
CA PRO A 655 34.72 -40.62 -23.34
C PRO A 655 36.00 -40.85 -22.55
N ARG A 656 36.01 -41.93 -21.77
CA ARG A 656 37.13 -42.22 -20.89
C ARG A 656 38.30 -42.54 -21.80
N THR A 657 39.17 -41.55 -22.04
CA THR A 657 40.54 -41.88 -22.42
C THR A 657 41.05 -42.86 -21.35
N PRO A 658 41.52 -44.05 -21.74
CA PRO A 658 41.83 -45.10 -20.79
C PRO A 658 42.94 -44.60 -19.86
N ARG A 659 42.58 -44.28 -18.61
CA ARG A 659 43.56 -44.11 -17.54
C ARG A 659 44.20 -45.48 -17.32
N VAL A 660 45.46 -45.60 -17.74
CA VAL A 660 46.35 -46.66 -17.25
C VAL A 660 46.30 -46.59 -15.71
N GLY A 661 45.83 -47.66 -15.07
CA GLY A 661 45.92 -47.82 -13.60
C GLY A 661 44.69 -47.54 -12.74
N ALA A 662 43.45 -47.40 -13.26
CA ALA A 662 42.23 -47.47 -12.43
C ALA A 662 41.24 -48.52 -12.96
N PRO A 663 40.60 -49.34 -12.10
CA PRO A 663 40.25 -50.71 -12.42
C PRO A 663 39.01 -50.83 -13.31
N ARG A 664 39.22 -51.37 -14.52
CA ARG A 664 38.24 -52.24 -15.20
C ARG A 664 37.94 -53.44 -14.26
N PRO A 665 36.79 -54.13 -14.35
CA PRO A 665 36.67 -55.45 -13.72
C PRO A 665 37.90 -56.26 -14.11
N GLY A 666 38.75 -56.58 -13.13
CA GLY A 666 40.08 -57.11 -13.41
C GLY A 666 39.99 -58.47 -14.11
N ARG A 667 41.09 -58.92 -14.74
CA ARG A 667 41.23 -60.32 -15.23
C ARG A 667 40.81 -61.36 -14.18
N ALA A 668 40.91 -61.03 -12.88
CA ALA A 668 40.46 -61.87 -11.77
C ALA A 668 38.93 -62.02 -11.65
N TYR A 669 38.13 -61.00 -12.02
CA TYR A 669 36.68 -61.14 -12.03
C TYR A 669 36.22 -61.91 -13.26
N GLN A 670 36.85 -61.69 -14.43
CA GLN A 670 36.58 -62.48 -15.62
C GLN A 670 36.95 -63.95 -15.43
N ARG A 671 38.15 -64.23 -14.86
CA ARG A 671 38.53 -65.58 -14.42
C ARG A 671 37.55 -66.19 -13.42
N ALA A 672 36.96 -65.39 -12.53
CA ALA A 672 35.92 -65.87 -11.62
C ALA A 672 34.64 -66.28 -12.37
N VAL A 673 34.23 -65.53 -13.39
CA VAL A 673 33.08 -65.87 -14.24
C VAL A 673 33.34 -67.16 -15.03
N ASP A 674 34.53 -67.30 -15.60
CA ASP A 674 34.90 -68.47 -16.42
C ASP A 674 35.08 -69.74 -15.54
N ALA A 675 35.65 -69.60 -14.34
CA ALA A 675 35.91 -70.72 -13.42
C ALA A 675 34.71 -71.10 -12.53
N LEU A 676 33.78 -70.16 -12.30
CA LEU A 676 32.58 -70.38 -11.48
C LEU A 676 31.31 -69.93 -12.22
N PRO A 677 30.84 -70.71 -13.22
CA PRO A 677 29.50 -70.53 -13.77
C PRO A 677 28.43 -70.61 -12.67
N ALA A 678 27.27 -69.99 -12.90
CA ALA A 678 26.23 -69.84 -11.88
C ALA A 678 25.80 -71.18 -11.24
N ASP A 679 25.73 -72.25 -12.02
CA ASP A 679 25.31 -73.57 -11.53
C ASP A 679 26.40 -74.24 -10.70
N ARG A 680 27.67 -74.12 -11.11
CA ARG A 680 28.83 -74.60 -10.34
C ARG A 680 28.99 -73.86 -9.02
N LEU A 681 28.75 -72.54 -9.02
CA LEU A 681 28.78 -71.74 -7.80
C LEU A 681 27.62 -72.07 -6.86
N ARG A 682 26.43 -72.37 -7.39
CA ARG A 682 25.30 -72.88 -6.59
C ARG A 682 25.59 -74.25 -6.00
N GLU A 683 26.15 -75.17 -6.76
CA GLU A 683 26.54 -76.50 -6.29
C GLU A 683 27.56 -76.41 -5.15
N LEU A 684 28.68 -75.70 -5.36
CA LEU A 684 29.74 -75.55 -4.35
C LEU A 684 29.26 -74.81 -3.08
N TYR A 685 28.34 -73.85 -3.23
CA TYR A 685 27.87 -73.02 -2.10
C TYR A 685 26.65 -73.60 -1.38
N LEU A 686 25.62 -74.00 -2.11
CA LEU A 686 24.36 -74.53 -1.58
C LEU A 686 24.42 -76.05 -1.35
N GLY A 687 24.92 -76.81 -2.33
CA GLY A 687 25.07 -78.27 -2.26
C GLY A 687 26.18 -78.69 -1.30
N ASP A 688 27.44 -78.42 -1.66
CA ASP A 688 28.64 -78.85 -0.91
C ASP A 688 28.88 -78.05 0.39
N ARG A 689 28.06 -77.03 0.65
CA ARG A 689 28.13 -76.13 1.80
C ARG A 689 29.51 -75.47 2.03
N LYS A 690 30.33 -75.28 1.00
CA LYS A 690 31.67 -74.67 1.13
C LYS A 690 31.59 -73.17 1.47
N SER A 691 32.60 -72.67 2.20
CA SER A 691 32.69 -71.25 2.56
C SER A 691 33.14 -70.40 1.38
N LEU A 692 32.82 -69.10 1.38
CA LEU A 692 33.26 -68.15 0.34
C LEU A 692 34.79 -68.10 0.19
N ARG A 693 35.52 -68.41 1.28
CA ARG A 693 36.99 -68.49 1.27
C ARG A 693 37.46 -69.75 0.56
N SER A 694 36.86 -70.90 0.83
CA SER A 694 37.17 -72.17 0.16
C SER A 694 36.83 -72.13 -1.33
N ILE A 695 35.69 -71.54 -1.69
CA ILE A 695 35.29 -71.33 -3.10
C ILE A 695 36.26 -70.38 -3.81
N GLY A 696 36.75 -69.35 -3.11
CA GLY A 696 37.78 -68.46 -3.64
C GLY A 696 39.10 -69.16 -3.95
N VAL A 697 39.53 -70.11 -3.10
CA VAL A 697 40.73 -70.92 -3.35
C VAL A 697 40.55 -71.81 -4.58
N ILE A 698 39.39 -72.47 -4.73
CA ILE A 698 39.09 -73.34 -5.88
C ILE A 698 39.15 -72.57 -7.21
N ALA A 699 38.70 -71.32 -7.23
CA ALA A 699 38.65 -70.49 -8.42
C ALA A 699 39.84 -69.51 -8.57
N GLY A 700 40.83 -69.56 -7.66
CA GLY A 700 41.99 -68.66 -7.70
C GLY A 700 41.66 -67.17 -7.51
N VAL A 701 40.56 -66.86 -6.80
CA VAL A 701 40.05 -65.49 -6.63
C VAL A 701 39.72 -65.17 -5.17
N GLY A 702 39.84 -63.90 -4.79
CA GLY A 702 39.55 -63.47 -3.42
C GLY A 702 38.08 -63.68 -3.01
N PRO A 703 37.79 -63.91 -1.72
CA PRO A 703 36.43 -64.15 -1.22
C PRO A 703 35.44 -62.99 -1.46
N GLN A 704 35.96 -61.75 -1.60
CA GLN A 704 35.15 -60.59 -1.97
C GLN A 704 34.74 -60.62 -3.45
N THR A 705 35.55 -61.21 -4.33
CA THR A 705 35.23 -61.42 -5.74
C THR A 705 34.12 -62.46 -5.89
N VAL A 706 34.20 -63.58 -5.15
CA VAL A 706 33.14 -64.60 -5.08
C VAL A 706 31.84 -64.00 -4.54
N ARG A 707 31.89 -63.20 -3.47
CA ARG A 707 30.72 -62.52 -2.91
C ARG A 707 30.07 -61.55 -3.89
N ARG A 708 30.87 -60.88 -4.72
CA ARG A 708 30.38 -60.01 -5.79
C ARG A 708 29.69 -60.85 -6.88
N LEU A 709 30.33 -61.93 -7.35
CA LEU A 709 29.77 -62.88 -8.32
C LEU A 709 28.41 -63.44 -7.87
N MET A 710 28.29 -63.81 -6.58
CA MET A 710 27.04 -64.31 -6.02
C MET A 710 25.90 -63.28 -6.05
N ARG A 711 26.19 -61.99 -5.83
CA ARG A 711 25.18 -60.93 -5.97
C ARG A 711 24.74 -60.78 -7.43
N ASP A 712 25.69 -60.86 -8.35
CA ASP A 712 25.42 -60.72 -9.78
C ASP A 712 24.61 -61.93 -10.31
N TYR A 713 24.80 -63.14 -9.76
CA TYR A 713 24.01 -64.34 -10.07
C TYR A 713 22.75 -64.53 -9.21
N GLY A 714 22.44 -63.60 -8.30
CA GLY A 714 21.27 -63.66 -7.44
C GLY A 714 21.28 -64.83 -6.42
N ILE A 715 22.45 -65.33 -6.03
CA ILE A 715 22.59 -66.40 -5.03
C ILE A 715 22.61 -65.78 -3.62
N PRO A 716 21.64 -66.11 -2.74
CA PRO A 716 21.57 -65.52 -1.40
C PRO A 716 22.76 -65.97 -0.55
N VAL A 717 23.51 -65.01 -0.01
CA VAL A 717 24.65 -65.28 0.87
C VAL A 717 24.11 -65.68 2.24
N ARG A 718 24.43 -66.89 2.70
CA ARG A 718 24.21 -67.38 4.07
C ARG A 718 24.66 -66.32 5.06
N THR A 719 23.77 -65.97 5.98
CA THR A 719 24.05 -65.06 7.07
C THR A 719 25.28 -65.57 7.83
N PRO A 720 26.35 -64.78 7.98
CA PRO A 720 27.50 -65.20 8.77
C PRO A 720 27.03 -65.55 10.18
N GLY A 721 27.29 -66.78 10.60
CA GLY A 721 27.08 -67.22 11.98
C GLY A 721 27.67 -66.23 12.97
N GLY A 722 26.99 -66.08 14.10
CA GLY A 722 27.22 -65.08 15.12
C GLY A 722 28.70 -64.93 15.49
N ARG A 723 29.13 -63.67 15.59
CA ARG A 723 30.36 -63.35 16.32
C ARG A 723 30.21 -63.87 17.74
N ALA A 724 31.22 -64.62 18.20
CA ALA A 724 31.37 -64.97 19.60
C ALA A 724 31.14 -63.72 20.47
N ARG A 725 30.20 -63.83 21.42
CA ARG A 725 30.00 -62.79 22.45
C ARG A 725 31.31 -62.66 23.22
N PRO A 726 31.83 -61.44 23.46
CA PRO A 726 32.92 -61.26 24.42
C PRO A 726 32.45 -61.81 25.77
N VAL A 727 33.13 -62.82 26.28
CA VAL A 727 32.91 -63.32 27.64
C VAL A 727 33.49 -62.27 28.57
N VAL A 728 32.62 -61.45 29.17
CA VAL A 728 33.02 -60.56 30.26
C VAL A 728 32.94 -61.39 31.53
N ASP A 729 34.04 -61.49 32.26
CA ASP A 729 34.12 -62.19 33.53
C ASP A 729 33.09 -61.61 34.52
N PRO A 730 32.10 -62.40 35.00
CA PRO A 730 31.06 -61.95 35.92
C PRO A 730 31.61 -61.41 37.25
N ASP A 731 32.66 -62.03 37.79
CA ASP A 731 33.19 -61.68 39.12
C ASP A 731 34.00 -60.39 39.07
N TRP A 732 34.72 -60.19 37.97
CA TRP A 732 35.39 -58.93 37.66
C TRP A 732 34.39 -57.79 37.41
N LEU A 733 33.32 -58.05 36.65
CA LEU A 733 32.29 -57.05 36.37
C LEU A 733 31.53 -56.66 37.64
N HIS A 734 31.26 -57.60 38.55
CA HIS A 734 30.70 -57.34 39.86
C HIS A 734 31.64 -56.47 40.70
N THR A 735 32.93 -56.79 40.73
CA THR A 735 33.95 -56.03 41.47
C THR A 735 34.08 -54.60 40.95
N GLU A 736 34.15 -54.39 39.64
CA GLU A 736 34.33 -53.06 39.05
C GLU A 736 33.06 -52.20 39.13
N TYR A 737 31.87 -52.79 38.98
CA TYR A 737 30.60 -52.07 38.92
C TYR A 737 29.89 -51.92 40.29
N VAL A 738 29.92 -52.96 41.12
CA VAL A 738 29.24 -52.98 42.44
C VAL A 738 30.21 -52.55 43.54
N THR A 739 31.40 -53.16 43.61
CA THR A 739 32.36 -52.90 44.70
C THR A 739 33.13 -51.60 44.50
N LYS A 740 33.62 -51.32 43.29
CA LYS A 740 34.42 -50.12 42.96
C LYS A 740 33.61 -48.94 42.41
N GLN A 741 32.28 -49.08 42.31
CA GLN A 741 31.35 -47.99 41.94
C GLN A 741 31.63 -47.31 40.56
N ARG A 742 32.32 -47.96 39.62
CA ARG A 742 32.63 -47.36 38.31
C ARG A 742 31.41 -47.37 37.39
N SER A 743 31.28 -46.36 36.52
CA SER A 743 30.13 -46.24 35.62
C SER A 743 30.18 -47.28 34.47
N MET A 744 29.02 -47.79 34.04
CA MET A 744 28.93 -48.69 32.87
C MET A 744 29.49 -48.05 31.60
N ALA A 745 29.46 -46.72 31.50
CA ALA A 745 30.04 -45.99 30.38
C ALA A 745 31.58 -46.08 30.37
N ASP A 746 32.23 -45.93 31.52
CA ASP A 746 33.69 -46.00 31.62
C ASP A 746 34.20 -47.44 31.48
N ILE A 747 33.51 -48.41 32.07
CA ILE A 747 33.82 -49.84 31.91
C ILE A 747 33.63 -50.25 30.43
N SER A 748 32.58 -49.78 29.77
CA SER A 748 32.35 -50.06 28.35
C SER A 748 33.42 -49.46 27.43
N ARG A 749 33.95 -48.28 27.79
CA ARG A 749 35.01 -47.59 27.04
C ARG A 749 36.35 -48.33 27.20
N GLN A 750 36.65 -48.82 28.40
CA GLN A 750 37.85 -49.60 28.68
C GLN A 750 37.85 -50.96 27.97
N LEU A 751 36.69 -51.62 27.89
CA LEU A 751 36.54 -52.93 27.24
C LEU A 751 36.30 -52.85 25.72
N GLY A 752 36.19 -51.64 25.15
CA GLY A 752 35.87 -51.46 23.74
C GLY A 752 34.49 -52.01 23.34
N MET A 753 33.54 -52.06 24.29
CA MET A 753 32.18 -52.58 24.11
C MET A 753 31.15 -51.47 24.09
N LYS A 754 29.99 -51.71 23.47
CA LYS A 754 28.84 -50.81 23.59
C LYS A 754 28.22 -50.97 24.98
N SER A 755 27.86 -49.85 25.61
CA SER A 755 27.28 -49.83 26.97
C SER A 755 26.00 -50.66 27.09
N GLU A 756 25.22 -50.76 26.01
CA GLU A 756 24.02 -51.61 25.90
C GLU A 756 24.35 -53.11 25.95
N ALA A 757 25.49 -53.52 25.37
CA ALA A 757 25.95 -54.91 25.37
C ALA A 757 26.50 -55.30 26.76
N LEU A 758 27.19 -54.39 27.43
CA LEU A 758 27.66 -54.58 28.81
C LEU A 758 26.50 -54.65 29.81
N ALA A 759 25.46 -53.82 29.63
CA ALA A 759 24.24 -53.85 30.44
C ALA A 759 23.37 -55.09 30.17
N ALA A 760 23.45 -55.68 28.98
CA ALA A 760 22.83 -56.98 28.68
C ALA A 760 23.60 -58.14 29.33
N ALA A 761 24.94 -58.09 29.33
CA ALA A 761 25.78 -59.07 30.02
C ALA A 761 25.57 -59.03 31.55
N ALA A 762 25.55 -57.84 32.16
CA ALA A 762 25.28 -57.68 33.60
C ALA A 762 23.92 -58.27 34.02
N ARG A 763 22.87 -58.05 33.22
CA ARG A 763 21.53 -58.64 33.47
C ARG A 763 21.51 -60.16 33.31
N HIS A 764 22.27 -60.71 32.38
CA HIS A 764 22.35 -62.15 32.17
C HIS A 764 23.07 -62.87 33.32
N HIS A 765 24.02 -62.20 33.98
CA HIS A 765 24.78 -62.71 35.12
C HIS A 765 24.22 -62.28 36.49
N GLY A 766 23.00 -61.75 36.56
CA GLY A 766 22.34 -61.40 37.82
C GLY A 766 22.94 -60.20 38.56
N ILE A 767 23.79 -59.39 37.92
CA ILE A 767 24.39 -58.20 38.52
C ILE A 767 23.36 -57.05 38.46
N PRO A 768 22.97 -56.44 39.60
CA PRO A 768 21.92 -55.42 39.64
C PRO A 768 22.37 -54.15 38.91
N VAL A 769 21.82 -53.92 37.72
CA VAL A 769 22.06 -52.69 36.95
C VAL A 769 21.36 -51.54 37.65
N ARG A 770 22.11 -50.51 38.06
CA ARG A 770 21.58 -49.27 38.64
C ARG A 770 20.65 -48.58 37.63
N THR A 771 19.36 -48.80 37.80
CA THR A 771 18.33 -48.03 37.11
C THR A 771 18.21 -46.66 37.77
N VAL A 772 18.44 -45.60 37.00
CA VAL A 772 18.17 -44.22 37.42
C VAL A 772 16.67 -44.12 37.75
N THR A 773 16.36 -43.94 39.03
CA THR A 773 15.00 -43.93 39.59
C THR A 773 14.14 -42.87 38.87
N ARG A 774 12.97 -43.28 38.40
CA ARG A 774 11.95 -42.39 37.82
C ARG A 774 11.10 -41.85 38.97
N ARG A 775 11.21 -40.57 39.29
CA ARG A 775 10.41 -39.96 40.37
C ARG A 775 9.07 -39.46 39.83
N THR A 776 7.99 -39.83 40.49
CA THR A 776 6.65 -39.32 40.17
C THR A 776 6.35 -38.06 40.97
N ARG A 777 5.36 -37.27 40.53
CA ARG A 777 4.99 -36.03 41.20
C ARG A 777 4.55 -36.26 42.65
N THR A 778 3.81 -37.35 42.89
CA THR A 778 3.34 -37.80 44.20
C THR A 778 4.49 -38.06 45.18
N ASP A 779 5.55 -38.73 44.73
CA ASP A 779 6.72 -39.06 45.57
C ASP A 779 7.47 -37.78 46.00
N LEU A 780 7.62 -36.82 45.07
CA LEU A 780 8.35 -35.58 45.29
C LEU A 780 7.58 -34.56 46.15
N THR A 781 6.25 -34.62 46.17
CA THR A 781 5.41 -33.77 47.03
C THR A 781 5.23 -34.34 48.43
N ALA A 782 5.47 -35.64 48.63
CA ALA A 782 5.39 -36.30 49.93
C ALA A 782 6.67 -36.12 50.77
N ASP A 783 7.79 -35.78 50.13
CA ASP A 783 9.07 -35.55 50.80
C ASP A 783 9.19 -34.09 51.29
N PRO A 784 9.17 -33.84 52.62
CA PRO A 784 9.28 -32.49 53.17
C PRO A 784 10.66 -31.85 52.96
N ALA A 785 11.68 -32.62 52.57
CA ALA A 785 13.01 -32.11 52.28
C ALA A 785 13.09 -31.41 50.92
N VAL A 786 12.17 -31.71 49.98
CA VAL A 786 12.18 -31.18 48.61
C VAL A 786 11.40 -29.86 48.54
N PRO A 787 12.04 -28.72 48.22
CA PRO A 787 11.32 -27.47 48.03
C PRO A 787 10.29 -27.58 46.92
N GLY A 788 9.03 -27.23 47.20
CA GLY A 788 7.91 -27.36 46.25
C GLY A 788 8.16 -26.67 44.89
N ILE A 789 9.01 -25.64 44.87
CA ILE A 789 9.43 -24.94 43.65
C ILE A 789 10.20 -25.83 42.67
N LEU A 790 10.92 -26.87 43.12
CA LEU A 790 11.76 -27.73 42.28
C LEU A 790 11.02 -28.94 41.70
N VAL A 791 9.86 -29.30 42.26
CA VAL A 791 9.09 -30.49 41.89
C VAL A 791 8.87 -30.60 40.37
N PRO A 792 8.48 -29.54 39.62
CA PRO A 792 8.23 -29.66 38.18
C PRO A 792 9.44 -30.13 37.36
N ALA A 793 10.66 -29.72 37.73
CA ALA A 793 11.89 -30.08 37.03
C ALA A 793 12.49 -31.43 37.47
N LEU A 794 12.06 -31.94 38.63
CA LEU A 794 12.50 -33.21 39.21
C LEU A 794 11.68 -34.42 38.73
N ILE A 795 10.55 -34.19 38.07
CA ILE A 795 9.71 -35.26 37.50
C ILE A 795 10.43 -35.96 36.35
N GLY A 796 10.44 -37.30 36.38
CA GLY A 796 11.07 -38.12 35.35
C GLY A 796 12.57 -38.34 35.56
N HIS A 797 13.33 -38.48 34.47
CA HIS A 797 14.74 -38.87 34.55
C HIS A 797 15.69 -37.66 34.49
N GLY A 798 16.71 -37.68 35.35
CA GLY A 798 17.87 -36.77 35.28
C GLY A 798 17.57 -35.32 35.63
N GLY A 799 16.50 -35.06 36.40
CA GLY A 799 16.05 -33.71 36.76
C GLY A 799 17.02 -33.00 37.70
N TRP A 800 17.56 -33.73 38.67
CA TRP A 800 18.51 -33.21 39.65
C TRP A 800 19.83 -32.78 39.02
N GLU A 801 20.41 -33.59 38.14
CA GLU A 801 21.65 -33.27 37.45
C GLU A 801 21.49 -32.06 36.52
N ARG A 802 20.29 -31.85 35.94
CA ARG A 802 20.01 -30.64 35.16
C ARG A 802 19.95 -29.40 36.04
N LEU A 803 19.33 -29.49 37.22
CA LEU A 803 19.27 -28.39 38.19
C LEU A 803 20.65 -28.03 38.74
N GLN A 804 21.50 -29.03 39.04
CA GLN A 804 22.88 -28.80 39.45
C GLN A 804 23.71 -28.10 38.35
N ARG A 805 23.56 -28.54 37.09
CA ARG A 805 24.18 -27.86 35.94
C ARG A 805 23.68 -26.44 35.78
N PHE A 806 22.41 -26.19 36.06
CA PHE A 806 21.83 -24.84 35.98
C PHE A 806 22.45 -23.88 37.02
N VAL A 807 22.74 -24.34 38.24
CA VAL A 807 23.44 -23.53 39.25
C VAL A 807 24.82 -23.10 38.76
N VAL A 808 25.57 -23.99 38.09
CA VAL A 808 26.86 -23.64 37.49
C VAL A 808 26.68 -22.66 36.33
N ILE A 809 25.68 -22.86 35.47
CA ILE A 809 25.38 -21.95 34.34
C ILE A 809 25.02 -20.54 34.83
N ALA A 810 24.31 -20.43 35.95
CA ALA A 810 23.88 -19.18 36.55
C ALA A 810 25.04 -18.30 37.07
N GLN A 811 26.24 -18.86 37.24
CA GLN A 811 27.44 -18.16 37.74
C GLN A 811 28.29 -17.52 36.62
N HIS A 812 27.88 -17.65 35.35
CA HIS A 812 28.66 -17.19 34.21
C HIS A 812 27.84 -16.31 33.26
N ASP A 813 28.44 -15.20 32.80
CA ASP A 813 27.79 -14.23 31.90
C ASP A 813 27.62 -14.73 30.46
N ARG A 814 28.27 -15.84 30.10
CA ARG A 814 28.20 -16.46 28.77
C ARG A 814 28.06 -17.98 28.87
N PHE A 815 27.20 -18.55 28.01
CA PHE A 815 27.07 -20.01 27.89
C PHE A 815 28.33 -20.73 27.41
N LEU A 816 29.27 -20.01 26.77
CA LEU A 816 30.56 -20.55 26.39
C LEU A 816 31.40 -20.91 27.63
N ASP A 817 31.47 -19.99 28.58
CA ASP A 817 32.28 -20.13 29.79
C ASP A 817 31.69 -21.21 30.71
N ALA A 818 30.35 -21.21 30.87
CA ALA A 818 29.64 -22.29 31.56
C ALA A 818 29.85 -23.67 30.90
N GLY A 819 29.91 -23.70 29.56
CA GLY A 819 30.18 -24.93 28.80
C GLY A 819 31.58 -25.49 29.07
N HIS A 820 32.59 -24.62 29.15
CA HIS A 820 33.96 -25.01 29.49
C HIS A 820 34.05 -25.64 30.88
N VAL A 821 33.42 -25.03 31.90
CA VAL A 821 33.41 -25.56 33.27
C VAL A 821 32.66 -26.90 33.36
N LEU A 822 31.57 -27.06 32.63
CA LEU A 822 30.78 -28.28 32.61
C LEU A 822 31.34 -29.39 31.68
N GLY A 823 32.41 -29.12 30.93
CA GLY A 823 32.94 -30.05 29.93
C GLY A 823 31.98 -30.35 28.79
N THR A 824 31.08 -29.41 28.44
CA THR A 824 30.05 -29.58 27.41
C THR A 824 29.99 -28.40 26.44
N GLY A 825 29.53 -28.64 25.21
CA GLY A 825 29.41 -27.56 24.20
C GLY A 825 28.23 -26.61 24.45
N VAL A 826 28.32 -25.38 23.94
CA VAL A 826 27.26 -24.34 24.01
C VAL A 826 25.84 -24.85 23.66
N PRO A 827 25.64 -25.70 22.63
CA PRO A 827 24.31 -26.24 22.32
C PRO A 827 23.73 -27.11 23.45
N ALA A 828 24.58 -27.83 24.19
CA ALA A 828 24.15 -28.69 25.31
C ALA A 828 23.76 -27.85 26.54
N VAL A 829 24.50 -26.76 26.80
CA VAL A 829 24.18 -25.76 27.83
C VAL A 829 22.83 -25.10 27.53
N ALA A 830 22.64 -24.60 26.31
CA ALA A 830 21.39 -23.98 25.89
C ALA A 830 20.19 -24.94 25.93
N ALA A 831 20.38 -26.20 25.52
CA ALA A 831 19.33 -27.23 25.58
C ALA A 831 18.94 -27.59 27.03
N THR A 832 19.88 -27.56 27.96
CA THR A 832 19.62 -27.79 29.39
C THR A 832 18.74 -26.68 29.97
N VAL A 833 19.07 -25.41 29.70
CA VAL A 833 18.27 -24.25 30.12
C VAL A 833 16.87 -24.27 29.50
N GLN A 834 16.76 -24.46 28.18
CA GLN A 834 15.47 -24.53 27.48
C GLN A 834 14.57 -25.68 27.94
N ARG A 835 15.15 -26.75 28.47
CA ARG A 835 14.37 -27.85 29.03
C ARG A 835 13.83 -27.50 30.41
N LEU A 836 14.65 -26.94 31.29
CA LEU A 836 14.21 -26.48 32.61
C LEU A 836 13.16 -25.36 32.51
N GLU A 837 13.31 -24.41 31.59
CA GLU A 837 12.30 -23.37 31.37
C GLU A 837 10.94 -23.92 30.90
N ARG A 838 10.96 -25.02 30.12
CA ARG A 838 9.72 -25.75 29.75
C ARG A 838 9.14 -26.51 30.92
N ASP A 839 9.98 -27.15 31.73
CA ASP A 839 9.56 -27.92 32.90
C ASP A 839 8.94 -27.00 33.97
N PHE A 840 9.43 -25.75 34.11
CA PHE A 840 8.89 -24.75 35.04
C PHE A 840 7.81 -23.84 34.44
N GLY A 841 7.71 -23.72 33.11
CA GLY A 841 6.81 -22.77 32.45
C GLY A 841 7.23 -21.29 32.56
N HIS A 842 8.44 -21.01 33.06
CA HIS A 842 8.97 -19.66 33.27
C HIS A 842 10.41 -19.55 32.73
N ALA A 843 10.79 -18.36 32.27
CA ALA A 843 12.17 -18.07 31.88
C ALA A 843 13.08 -18.09 33.11
N LEU A 844 14.24 -18.74 33.00
CA LEU A 844 15.22 -18.84 34.08
C LEU A 844 16.36 -17.86 33.90
N VAL A 845 16.76 -17.57 32.65
CA VAL A 845 17.82 -16.62 32.31
C VAL A 845 17.44 -15.73 31.12
N LEU A 846 17.89 -14.48 31.12
CA LEU A 846 17.99 -13.62 29.95
C LEU A 846 19.26 -14.02 29.18
N ARG A 847 19.22 -14.16 27.85
CA ARG A 847 20.28 -14.86 27.09
C ARG A 847 21.41 -13.98 26.55
N SER A 848 21.36 -12.66 26.70
CA SER A 848 22.37 -11.74 26.15
C SER A 848 22.39 -10.39 26.89
N PRO A 849 23.28 -10.19 27.88
CA PRO A 849 24.15 -11.20 28.53
C PRO A 849 23.36 -12.24 29.34
N VAL A 850 23.99 -13.37 29.70
CA VAL A 850 23.35 -14.38 30.56
C VAL A 850 23.11 -13.77 31.93
N ARG A 851 21.86 -13.42 32.24
CA ARG A 851 21.46 -12.91 33.56
C ARG A 851 20.34 -13.75 34.13
N VAL A 852 20.50 -14.20 35.36
CA VAL A 852 19.48 -14.98 36.06
C VAL A 852 18.27 -14.10 36.32
N THR A 853 17.08 -14.59 36.03
CA THR A 853 15.83 -13.88 36.34
C THR A 853 15.50 -14.01 37.83
N ARG A 854 14.61 -13.15 38.35
CA ARG A 854 14.12 -13.24 39.74
C ARG A 854 13.54 -14.63 40.10
N PHE A 855 12.95 -15.33 39.12
CA PHE A 855 12.50 -16.71 39.30
C PHE A 855 13.66 -17.70 39.28
N GLY A 856 14.62 -17.52 38.37
CA GLY A 856 15.86 -18.30 38.33
C GLY A 856 16.69 -18.21 39.62
N GLU A 857 16.75 -17.03 40.26
CA GLU A 857 17.44 -16.84 41.54
C GLU A 857 16.80 -17.67 42.67
N ARG A 858 15.46 -17.71 42.72
CA ARG A 858 14.72 -18.56 43.66
C ARG A 858 14.96 -20.05 43.41
N VAL A 859 15.08 -20.46 42.15
CA VAL A 859 15.42 -21.84 41.77
C VAL A 859 16.85 -22.17 42.18
N VAL A 860 17.82 -21.28 41.94
CA VAL A 860 19.22 -21.47 42.37
C VAL A 860 19.31 -21.59 43.90
N ALA A 861 18.62 -20.72 44.65
CA ALA A 861 18.57 -20.79 46.10
C ALA A 861 17.99 -22.12 46.59
N ALA A 862 16.85 -22.55 46.04
CA ALA A 862 16.21 -23.82 46.42
C ALA A 862 17.07 -25.06 46.05
N VAL A 863 17.76 -25.06 44.91
CA VAL A 863 18.67 -26.14 44.52
C VAL A 863 19.87 -26.18 45.46
N THR A 864 20.38 -25.01 45.86
CA THR A 864 21.52 -24.90 46.77
C THR A 864 21.14 -25.37 48.18
N GLU A 865 19.96 -25.00 48.68
CA GLU A 865 19.40 -25.48 49.95
C GLU A 865 19.24 -27.00 49.97
N LEU A 866 18.65 -27.57 48.90
CA LEU A 866 18.47 -29.02 48.76
C LEU A 866 19.82 -29.75 48.66
N ALA A 867 20.81 -29.17 47.98
CA ALA A 867 22.16 -29.73 47.90
C ALA A 867 22.89 -29.72 49.25
N HIS A 868 22.72 -28.68 50.08
CA HIS A 868 23.30 -28.63 51.43
C HIS A 868 22.71 -29.67 52.38
N ARG A 869 21.48 -30.13 52.14
CA ARG A 869 20.81 -31.19 52.92
C ARG A 869 21.17 -32.61 52.46
N GLY A 870 22.16 -32.76 51.58
CA GLY A 870 22.61 -34.06 51.06
C GLY A 870 22.06 -34.40 49.68
N GLY A 871 21.30 -33.50 49.05
CA GLY A 871 20.71 -33.72 47.72
C GLY A 871 19.43 -34.55 47.76
N LEU A 872 19.19 -35.27 46.66
CA LEU A 872 17.97 -36.04 46.40
C LEU A 872 18.16 -37.54 46.54
#